data_AF-A0A953A6D7-F1
#
_entry.id   AF-A0A953A6D7-F1
#
_cell.length_a   1.000
_cell.length_b   1.000
_cell.length_c   1.000
_cell.angle_alpha   90.00
_cell.angle_beta   90.00
_cell.angle_gamma   90.00
#
_symmetry.space_group_name_H-M   'P 1'
#
loop_
_entity.id
_entity.type
_entity.pdbx_description
1 polymer ?
#
loop_
_entity_poly.entity_id
_entity_poly.type
_entity_poly.pdbx_seq_one_letter_code
_entity_poly.pdbx_strand_id
1 'polypeptide(L)'
;MQGWEYNNLVSGGGQAGSGTPPLSAALQPTPQRQQQFTFGIYSTTPPATDPESILQRADEVNTVRRMLSNPNTSAVFLTGEPGVGKSTLAALVYKSIQMMAQVAKEPPLRPRYFVWLSISSFANLPDVIAAILRSINVDTSTFFLLKPEQQIAALVRALRRPQESAFIVLDQFEQLLDPETAQGLVGRGALAAFFEMLQMDLGTSRLLLTSYLSPYGPLNDDEKRVRSYLVSRVSIPEGVSLLVQRGLQGSYEDLSLVWQRCGGHVFALLLVCALVQLSGVSLPYLLHAAEYQPLWSGDVTLQTIGALYRHLSPLQTLLLRALALFSEPVPLAGIVMTVTGQYASAHALRFEQELMQLVQLSLVQRSLNEAGITCYDLHSLLRQYVLAAYLEGNDLRHSEALESMLGLRSPLLEALDGLRPDEPEAREIALANSHLQVAAYYRRLAQELCPPPEQRTGLQDVVPLLHAIRHLCLGWRWQEACDLLFSESLHESLMRWGTWNTLMSLYTGMLPPSGLLTRHDEGLVNSHLGLLYARLGEYEQSQACYERALSIQQALGDQHDAAVTLVNMGELYRSMGALQQAQAYFEQALLLNRQLAEPDPEIECVALHNLGLLCQTQKQYQQALSYYQQSLKLALRTQERYDIGMIVTNMGMLLYEQGRQAEGLALLFFALQWRQTLQDPTVSTIELFLNTLEQRLGSESFASLRQAALLQQEQLIHQLFS
;
A
#
# COMPACT_ATOMS: atom_id res chain seq x y z
N MET A 1 -1.79 35.91 36.65
CA MET A 1 -1.27 37.14 37.30
C MET A 1 -0.02 36.75 38.06
N GLN A 2 1.12 37.45 37.83
CA GLN A 2 2.39 37.37 38.58
C GLN A 2 3.08 35.97 38.60
N GLY A 3 4.40 35.80 38.64
CA GLY A 3 5.58 36.69 38.49
C GLY A 3 6.81 35.77 38.22
N TRP A 4 7.85 36.19 37.48
CA TRP A 4 9.11 36.75 38.02
C TRP A 4 9.89 35.78 38.97
N GLU A 5 11.20 35.58 38.94
CA GLU A 5 12.29 36.05 38.04
C GLU A 5 13.58 35.19 38.25
N TYR A 6 14.61 35.51 37.48
CA TYR A 6 15.96 34.93 37.35
C TYR A 6 16.86 34.70 38.60
N ASN A 7 17.92 33.87 38.36
CA ASN A 7 19.37 34.07 38.65
C ASN A 7 20.13 33.34 39.81
N ASN A 8 21.29 32.75 39.43
CA ASN A 8 22.63 32.79 40.09
C ASN A 8 22.89 32.04 41.43
N LEU A 9 24.10 31.60 41.86
CA LEU A 9 25.54 31.57 41.43
C LEU A 9 26.23 30.35 42.16
N VAL A 10 27.08 29.49 41.55
CA VAL A 10 28.58 29.46 41.48
C VAL A 10 29.41 29.16 42.77
N SER A 11 30.36 28.20 42.65
CA SER A 11 31.54 27.83 43.53
C SER A 11 31.25 27.24 44.94
N GLY A 12 32.02 26.31 45.57
CA GLY A 12 33.26 25.51 45.32
C GLY A 12 33.52 24.59 46.57
N GLY A 13 34.55 23.73 46.76
CA GLY A 13 35.68 23.25 45.93
C GLY A 13 36.82 22.56 46.76
N GLY A 14 37.01 21.22 46.68
CA GLY A 14 38.05 20.41 47.40
C GLY A 14 37.51 19.60 48.60
N GLN A 15 38.04 18.42 49.04
CA GLN A 15 39.23 17.63 48.67
C GLN A 15 39.01 16.08 48.82
N ALA A 16 39.76 15.30 48.02
CA ALA A 16 40.33 13.94 48.20
C ALA A 16 39.64 12.83 49.06
N GLY A 17 39.48 11.63 48.46
CA GLY A 17 39.22 10.37 49.21
C GLY A 17 38.94 9.09 48.38
N SER A 18 39.98 8.40 47.92
CA SER A 18 40.05 6.94 47.56
C SER A 18 38.98 6.24 46.71
N GLY A 19 39.42 5.59 45.62
CA GLY A 19 38.99 4.21 45.29
C GLY A 19 38.36 3.94 43.91
N THR A 20 39.05 3.11 43.11
CA THR A 20 38.60 2.46 41.84
C THR A 20 38.41 3.35 40.59
N PRO A 21 38.83 2.90 39.39
CA PRO A 21 38.76 3.70 38.17
C PRO A 21 37.40 3.59 37.46
N PRO A 22 36.78 4.70 37.02
CA PRO A 22 35.72 4.65 36.02
C PRO A 22 36.31 4.41 34.63
N LEU A 23 35.52 3.76 33.76
CA LEU A 23 35.88 3.48 32.37
C LEU A 23 36.23 4.75 31.59
N SER A 24 37.19 4.62 30.68
CA SER A 24 37.82 5.70 29.94
C SER A 24 36.86 6.45 29.00
N ALA A 25 36.91 7.78 29.12
CA ALA A 25 36.79 8.79 28.07
C ALA A 25 35.96 8.47 26.80
N ALA A 26 34.92 9.28 26.60
CA ALA A 26 34.16 9.36 25.37
C ALA A 26 35.03 9.53 24.11
N LEU A 27 34.96 8.54 23.21
CA LEU A 27 34.87 8.85 21.79
C LEU A 27 33.47 9.39 21.54
N GLN A 28 33.35 10.71 21.35
CA GLN A 28 32.11 11.29 20.84
C GLN A 28 31.78 10.61 19.50
N PRO A 29 30.58 10.03 19.32
CA PRO A 29 30.17 9.63 17.99
C PRO A 29 30.07 10.91 17.15
N THR A 30 30.94 11.04 16.15
CA THR A 30 30.68 11.96 15.03
C THR A 30 29.24 11.77 14.58
N PRO A 31 28.47 12.84 14.32
CA PRO A 31 27.08 12.71 13.90
C PRO A 31 27.02 12.04 12.53
N GLN A 32 26.94 10.70 12.55
CA GLN A 32 26.45 9.93 11.42
C GLN A 32 25.05 10.46 11.16
N ARG A 33 24.86 11.16 10.04
CA ARG A 33 23.55 11.61 9.59
C ARG A 33 22.63 10.39 9.63
N GLN A 34 21.64 10.43 10.52
CA GLN A 34 20.60 9.41 10.58
C GLN A 34 20.03 9.27 9.17
N GLN A 35 20.22 8.11 8.56
CA GLN A 35 19.58 7.80 7.29
C GLN A 35 18.08 7.74 7.59
N GLN A 36 17.31 8.68 7.04
CA GLN A 36 15.86 8.71 7.19
C GLN A 36 15.26 7.57 6.40
N PHE A 37 15.23 6.38 7.00
CA PHE A 37 14.38 5.30 6.56
C PHE A 37 12.93 5.72 6.81
N THR A 38 12.13 5.71 5.76
CA THR A 38 10.72 6.16 5.76
C THR A 38 9.86 4.91 5.68
N PHE A 39 9.12 4.64 6.75
CA PHE A 39 8.32 3.43 6.87
C PHE A 39 6.84 3.65 6.55
N GLY A 40 6.24 2.64 5.95
CA GLY A 40 4.86 2.58 5.48
C GLY A 40 4.60 1.24 4.80
N ILE A 41 3.35 1.01 4.37
CA ILE A 41 2.82 -0.29 3.87
C ILE A 41 3.68 -0.98 2.80
N TYR A 42 4.58 -0.26 2.12
CA TYR A 42 5.39 -0.77 1.02
C TYR A 42 6.90 -0.71 1.27
N SER A 43 7.40 -0.08 2.34
CA SER A 43 8.84 0.06 2.58
C SER A 43 9.38 -0.98 3.56
N THR A 44 10.04 -1.98 3.00
CA THR A 44 10.68 -3.08 3.70
C THR A 44 12.19 -2.89 3.74
N THR A 45 12.85 -3.58 4.67
CA THR A 45 14.30 -3.77 4.60
C THR A 45 14.65 -4.72 3.45
N PRO A 46 15.77 -4.50 2.72
CA PRO A 46 16.25 -5.49 1.76
C PRO A 46 16.46 -6.85 2.44
N PRO A 47 16.22 -7.97 1.75
CA PRO A 47 16.56 -9.30 2.22
C PRO A 47 17.99 -9.39 2.78
N ALA A 48 18.19 -10.35 3.70
CA ALA A 48 19.52 -10.70 4.18
C ALA A 48 20.46 -11.01 2.99
N THR A 49 21.77 -10.84 3.20
CA THR A 49 22.78 -10.88 2.12
C THR A 49 24.09 -11.52 2.60
N ASP A 50 24.03 -12.30 3.68
CA ASP A 50 25.21 -12.77 4.38
C ASP A 50 25.90 -13.91 3.62
N PRO A 51 27.23 -13.85 3.39
CA PRO A 51 27.92 -14.86 2.57
C PRO A 51 27.83 -16.29 3.11
N GLU A 52 27.62 -16.47 4.41
CA GLU A 52 27.47 -17.78 5.05
C GLU A 52 26.16 -18.49 4.67
N SER A 53 25.12 -17.74 4.30
CA SER A 53 23.79 -18.29 3.96
C SER A 53 23.41 -18.11 2.49
N ILE A 54 23.97 -17.12 1.80
CA ILE A 54 23.53 -16.68 0.47
C ILE A 54 24.67 -16.65 -0.55
N LEU A 55 24.44 -17.32 -1.69
CA LEU A 55 25.31 -17.29 -2.86
C LEU A 55 25.42 -15.85 -3.40
N GLN A 56 26.65 -15.33 -3.46
CA GLN A 56 26.90 -13.90 -3.71
C GLN A 56 26.82 -13.47 -5.19
N ARG A 57 26.67 -14.41 -6.15
CA ARG A 57 26.40 -14.16 -7.59
C ARG A 57 27.22 -12.99 -8.19
N ALA A 58 28.52 -12.96 -7.92
CA ALA A 58 29.35 -11.75 -8.08
C ALA A 58 29.36 -11.20 -9.53
N ASP A 59 29.38 -12.07 -10.53
CA ASP A 59 29.38 -11.66 -11.95
C ASP A 59 28.05 -11.06 -12.40
N GLU A 60 26.93 -11.58 -11.91
CA GLU A 60 25.60 -11.02 -12.17
C GLU A 60 25.42 -9.67 -11.47
N VAL A 61 25.85 -9.56 -10.20
CA VAL A 61 25.88 -8.30 -9.45
C VAL A 61 26.72 -7.25 -10.19
N ASN A 62 27.91 -7.63 -10.68
CA ASN A 62 28.77 -6.76 -11.47
C ASN A 62 28.12 -6.37 -12.81
N THR A 63 27.41 -7.27 -13.47
CA THR A 63 26.73 -7.03 -14.75
C THR A 63 25.56 -6.08 -14.61
N VAL A 64 24.64 -6.34 -13.66
CA VAL A 64 23.51 -5.46 -13.36
C VAL A 64 24.00 -4.07 -12.91
N ARG A 65 25.06 -4.00 -12.09
CA ARG A 65 25.67 -2.71 -11.70
C ARG A 65 26.24 -1.94 -12.90
N ARG A 66 26.86 -2.62 -13.89
CA ARG A 66 27.32 -1.98 -15.13
C ARG A 66 26.14 -1.46 -15.96
N MET A 67 25.04 -2.20 -16.05
CA MET A 67 23.81 -1.77 -16.73
C MET A 67 23.24 -0.50 -16.07
N LEU A 68 23.10 -0.49 -14.75
CA LEU A 68 22.65 0.69 -13.99
C LEU A 68 23.60 1.89 -14.13
N SER A 69 24.91 1.66 -14.20
CA SER A 69 25.93 2.72 -14.33
C SER A 69 25.96 3.38 -15.72
N ASN A 70 25.21 2.87 -16.70
CA ASN A 70 25.14 3.48 -18.02
C ASN A 70 24.27 4.77 -17.95
N PRO A 71 24.73 5.92 -18.51
CA PRO A 71 23.95 7.15 -18.53
C PRO A 71 22.60 7.02 -19.26
N ASN A 72 22.52 6.14 -20.27
CA ASN A 72 21.30 5.91 -21.05
C ASN A 72 20.32 4.96 -20.35
N THR A 73 20.69 4.29 -19.26
CA THR A 73 19.77 3.41 -18.52
C THR A 73 19.04 4.18 -17.43
N SER A 74 17.72 4.17 -17.45
CA SER A 74 16.87 4.72 -16.38
C SER A 74 16.41 3.63 -15.40
N ALA A 75 16.09 2.44 -15.91
CA ALA A 75 15.63 1.31 -15.10
C ALA A 75 16.16 -0.04 -15.60
N VAL A 76 16.28 -1.01 -14.69
CA VAL A 76 16.60 -2.42 -14.99
C VAL A 76 15.55 -3.33 -14.38
N PHE A 77 14.98 -4.24 -15.17
CA PHE A 77 14.14 -5.35 -14.69
C PHE A 77 14.99 -6.61 -14.51
N LEU A 78 14.93 -7.21 -13.33
CA LEU A 78 15.39 -8.57 -13.06
C LEU A 78 14.21 -9.53 -13.28
N THR A 79 14.26 -10.30 -14.37
CA THR A 79 13.18 -11.24 -14.76
C THR A 79 13.57 -12.69 -14.49
N GLY A 80 12.59 -13.61 -14.50
CA GLY A 80 12.83 -15.05 -14.35
C GLY A 80 11.84 -15.77 -13.45
N GLU A 81 11.97 -17.09 -13.37
CA GLU A 81 11.06 -17.99 -12.66
C GLU A 81 10.92 -17.68 -11.15
N PRO A 82 9.79 -18.02 -10.50
CA PRO A 82 9.64 -17.91 -9.05
C PRO A 82 10.69 -18.75 -8.31
N GLY A 83 11.37 -18.19 -7.31
CA GLY A 83 12.41 -18.88 -6.54
C GLY A 83 13.81 -18.94 -7.17
N VAL A 84 14.04 -18.36 -8.36
CA VAL A 84 15.40 -18.31 -8.96
C VAL A 84 16.36 -17.37 -8.21
N GLY A 85 15.85 -16.51 -7.32
CA GLY A 85 16.67 -15.62 -6.46
C GLY A 85 16.69 -14.14 -6.89
N LYS A 86 15.67 -13.65 -7.59
CA LYS A 86 15.59 -12.26 -8.09
C LYS A 86 15.74 -11.20 -6.99
N SER A 87 14.94 -11.30 -5.93
CA SER A 87 14.96 -10.39 -4.77
C SER A 87 16.31 -10.44 -4.03
N THR A 88 16.91 -11.63 -3.91
CA THR A 88 18.25 -11.81 -3.34
C THR A 88 19.33 -11.13 -4.19
N LEU A 89 19.28 -11.26 -5.52
CA LEU A 89 20.20 -10.57 -6.42
C LEU A 89 20.02 -9.05 -6.35
N ALA A 90 18.77 -8.55 -6.27
CA ALA A 90 18.50 -7.13 -6.07
C ALA A 90 19.07 -6.62 -4.74
N ALA A 91 18.95 -7.37 -3.65
CA ALA A 91 19.52 -7.03 -2.34
C ALA A 91 21.06 -6.97 -2.38
N LEU A 92 21.71 -7.92 -3.06
CA LEU A 92 23.16 -7.92 -3.28
C LEU A 92 23.61 -6.71 -4.12
N VAL A 93 22.90 -6.37 -5.19
CA VAL A 93 23.16 -5.17 -6.01
C VAL A 93 23.01 -3.90 -5.16
N TYR A 94 21.92 -3.76 -4.41
CA TYR A 94 21.64 -2.64 -3.51
C TYR A 94 22.77 -2.43 -2.49
N LYS A 95 23.13 -3.48 -1.76
CA LYS A 95 24.23 -3.47 -0.78
C LYS A 95 25.57 -3.12 -1.45
N SER A 96 25.84 -3.62 -2.65
CA SER A 96 27.09 -3.31 -3.39
C SER A 96 27.19 -1.82 -3.75
N ILE A 97 26.09 -1.19 -4.20
CA ILE A 97 26.03 0.23 -4.53
C ILE A 97 26.15 1.07 -3.24
N GLN A 98 25.48 0.65 -2.16
CA GLN A 98 25.53 1.31 -0.85
C GLN A 98 26.95 1.33 -0.27
N MET A 99 27.70 0.22 -0.34
CA MET A 99 29.11 0.17 0.08
C MET A 99 30.00 1.05 -0.81
N MET A 100 29.85 0.99 -2.14
CA MET A 100 30.68 1.77 -3.06
C MET A 100 30.47 3.29 -2.90
N ALA A 101 29.25 3.74 -2.62
CA ALA A 101 28.93 5.15 -2.37
C ALA A 101 29.64 5.73 -1.11
N GLN A 102 30.03 4.87 -0.16
CA GLN A 102 30.78 5.24 1.05
C GLN A 102 32.30 5.21 0.84
N VAL A 103 32.82 4.25 0.06
CA VAL A 103 34.26 3.98 -0.04
C VAL A 103 34.95 4.71 -1.20
N ALA A 104 34.28 4.87 -2.34
CA ALA A 104 34.91 5.42 -3.54
C ALA A 104 34.99 6.96 -3.51
N LYS A 105 36.11 7.53 -3.95
CA LYS A 105 36.24 8.99 -4.17
C LYS A 105 35.35 9.46 -5.33
N GLU A 106 35.26 8.67 -6.39
CA GLU A 106 34.45 8.94 -7.60
C GLU A 106 33.76 7.66 -8.11
N PRO A 107 32.66 7.20 -7.50
CA PRO A 107 31.84 6.13 -8.05
C PRO A 107 30.95 6.68 -9.20
N PRO A 108 30.67 5.89 -10.27
CA PRO A 108 29.84 6.34 -11.40
C PRO A 108 28.36 6.53 -11.02
N LEU A 109 27.90 5.92 -9.93
CA LEU A 109 26.61 6.14 -9.30
C LEU A 109 26.82 6.55 -7.85
N ARG A 110 26.27 7.70 -7.45
CA ARG A 110 26.31 8.18 -6.06
C ARG A 110 24.93 8.65 -5.58
N PRO A 111 23.94 7.73 -5.53
CA PRO A 111 22.62 8.04 -4.98
C PRO A 111 22.73 8.63 -3.56
N ARG A 112 22.00 9.71 -3.32
CA ARG A 112 21.81 10.35 -2.02
C ARG A 112 20.76 9.60 -1.20
N TYR A 113 19.74 9.08 -1.89
CA TYR A 113 18.64 8.31 -1.31
C TYR A 113 18.72 6.85 -1.76
N PHE A 114 18.54 5.94 -0.83
CA PHE A 114 18.41 4.51 -1.07
C PHE A 114 17.02 4.10 -0.60
N VAL A 115 16.21 3.57 -1.51
CA VAL A 115 14.82 3.20 -1.26
C VAL A 115 14.64 1.74 -1.66
N TRP A 116 14.03 0.95 -0.77
CA TRP A 116 13.61 -0.42 -1.06
C TRP A 116 12.13 -0.51 -0.75
N LEU A 117 11.32 -0.89 -1.75
CA LEU A 117 9.90 -1.14 -1.57
C LEU A 117 9.57 -2.58 -2.00
N SER A 118 8.94 -3.36 -1.11
CA SER A 118 8.31 -4.63 -1.48
C SER A 118 6.84 -4.38 -1.79
N ILE A 119 6.43 -4.74 -3.00
CA ILE A 119 5.08 -4.51 -3.50
C ILE A 119 4.20 -5.69 -3.08
N SER A 120 3.16 -5.42 -2.30
CA SER A 120 2.17 -6.41 -1.89
C SER A 120 1.06 -6.57 -2.93
N SER A 121 0.30 -7.66 -2.84
CA SER A 121 -0.90 -7.91 -3.67
C SER A 121 -2.01 -6.84 -3.53
N PHE A 122 -1.92 -5.95 -2.55
CA PHE A 122 -2.84 -4.83 -2.32
C PHE A 122 -2.25 -3.46 -2.73
N ALA A 123 -1.00 -3.44 -3.21
CA ALA A 123 -0.37 -2.23 -3.72
C ALA A 123 -1.10 -1.66 -4.95
N ASN A 124 -0.99 -0.36 -5.13
CA ASN A 124 -1.38 0.33 -6.36
C ASN A 124 -0.29 1.35 -6.71
N LEU A 125 -0.22 1.73 -7.97
CA LEU A 125 0.84 2.62 -8.45
C LEU A 125 0.87 3.99 -7.74
N PRO A 126 -0.25 4.72 -7.54
CA PRO A 126 -0.25 5.97 -6.79
C PRO A 126 0.38 5.86 -5.40
N ASP A 127 0.03 4.83 -4.64
CA ASP A 127 0.60 4.58 -3.31
C ASP A 127 2.11 4.29 -3.37
N VAL A 128 2.57 3.52 -4.37
CA VAL A 128 4.00 3.25 -4.60
C VAL A 128 4.75 4.53 -4.98
N ILE A 129 4.18 5.39 -5.83
CA ILE A 129 4.78 6.69 -6.18
C ILE A 129 4.83 7.59 -4.93
N ALA A 130 3.76 7.66 -4.14
CA ALA A 130 3.73 8.44 -2.91
C ALA A 130 4.73 7.92 -1.86
N ALA A 131 4.97 6.61 -1.79
CA ALA A 131 6.05 6.04 -0.97
C ALA A 131 7.43 6.49 -1.46
N ILE A 132 7.72 6.37 -2.76
CA ILE A 132 8.99 6.84 -3.36
C ILE A 132 9.21 8.33 -3.06
N LEU A 133 8.20 9.18 -3.29
CA LEU A 133 8.27 10.62 -3.09
C LEU A 133 8.55 10.98 -1.62
N ARG A 134 7.86 10.35 -0.66
CA ARG A 134 8.14 10.52 0.76
C ARG A 134 9.57 10.09 1.11
N SER A 135 10.06 8.98 0.56
CA SER A 135 11.43 8.50 0.80
C SER A 135 12.56 9.35 0.20
N ILE A 136 12.23 10.29 -0.68
CA ILE A 136 13.17 11.31 -1.19
C ILE A 136 12.86 12.71 -0.66
N ASN A 137 12.12 12.79 0.46
CA ASN A 137 11.72 14.03 1.16
C ASN A 137 10.96 15.03 0.25
N VAL A 138 10.04 14.52 -0.56
CA VAL A 138 9.06 15.33 -1.31
C VAL A 138 7.72 15.29 -0.58
N ASP A 139 7.10 16.45 -0.38
CA ASP A 139 5.76 16.52 0.18
C ASP A 139 4.73 15.89 -0.77
N THR A 140 3.88 15.02 -0.20
CA THR A 140 2.80 14.32 -0.90
C THR A 140 1.40 14.74 -0.40
N SER A 141 1.30 15.75 0.45
CA SER A 141 0.05 16.26 1.07
C SER A 141 -1.11 16.45 0.09
N THR A 142 -0.83 16.91 -1.13
CA THR A 142 -1.81 17.17 -2.20
C THR A 142 -1.65 16.23 -3.40
N PHE A 143 -0.77 15.23 -3.31
CA PHE A 143 -0.41 14.34 -4.44
C PHE A 143 -1.61 13.58 -5.00
N PHE A 144 -2.55 13.17 -4.14
CA PHE A 144 -3.76 12.45 -4.54
C PHE A 144 -4.77 13.28 -5.34
N LEU A 145 -4.71 14.62 -5.25
CA LEU A 145 -5.57 15.52 -6.02
C LEU A 145 -5.12 15.62 -7.50
N LEU A 146 -3.90 15.15 -7.80
CA LEU A 146 -3.33 15.16 -9.14
C LEU A 146 -3.87 14.00 -9.97
N LYS A 147 -4.15 14.25 -11.25
CA LYS A 147 -4.45 13.19 -12.22
C LYS A 147 -3.27 12.21 -12.37
N PRO A 148 -3.47 10.96 -12.81
CA PRO A 148 -2.39 9.98 -12.89
C PRO A 148 -1.17 10.44 -13.71
N GLU A 149 -1.36 11.20 -14.79
CA GLU A 149 -0.26 11.75 -15.60
C GLU A 149 0.51 12.83 -14.84
N GLN A 150 -0.19 13.63 -14.02
CA GLN A 150 0.39 14.67 -13.18
C GLN A 150 1.16 14.06 -11.99
N GLN A 151 0.64 12.98 -11.40
CA GLN A 151 1.34 12.17 -10.38
C GLN A 151 2.67 11.64 -10.92
N ILE A 152 2.65 11.07 -12.14
CA ILE A 152 3.86 10.57 -12.81
C ILE A 152 4.81 11.72 -13.17
N ALA A 153 4.30 12.86 -13.64
CA ALA A 153 5.13 14.05 -13.90
C ALA A 153 5.79 14.60 -12.62
N ALA A 154 5.11 14.55 -11.47
CA ALA A 154 5.68 14.91 -10.17
C ALA A 154 6.83 13.97 -9.78
N LEU A 155 6.68 12.65 -9.98
CA LEU A 155 7.76 11.68 -9.78
C LEU A 155 8.96 11.96 -10.70
N VAL A 156 8.76 12.16 -12.00
CA VAL A 156 9.83 12.51 -12.95
C VAL A 156 10.58 13.76 -12.49
N ARG A 157 9.84 14.80 -12.06
CA ARG A 157 10.42 16.06 -11.58
C ARG A 157 11.26 15.86 -10.31
N ALA A 158 10.85 14.97 -9.42
CA ALA A 158 11.60 14.64 -8.22
C ALA A 158 12.87 13.82 -8.54
N LEU A 159 12.76 12.77 -9.35
CA LEU A 159 13.89 11.91 -9.72
C LEU A 159 14.96 12.64 -10.54
N ARG A 160 14.57 13.65 -11.34
CA ARG A 160 15.48 14.50 -12.13
C ARG A 160 16.21 15.58 -11.31
N ARG A 161 15.95 15.73 -10.01
CA ARG A 161 16.59 16.80 -9.21
C ARG A 161 18.11 16.64 -9.18
N PRO A 162 18.90 17.63 -9.64
CA PRO A 162 20.35 17.54 -9.61
C PRO A 162 20.84 17.46 -8.16
N GLN A 163 21.82 16.59 -7.91
CA GLN A 163 22.39 16.29 -6.57
C GLN A 163 21.43 15.60 -5.56
N GLU A 164 20.17 15.32 -5.93
CA GLU A 164 19.20 14.58 -5.10
C GLU A 164 18.90 13.17 -5.66
N SER A 165 19.86 12.57 -6.36
CA SER A 165 19.68 11.27 -7.01
C SER A 165 19.27 10.15 -6.06
N ALA A 166 18.38 9.27 -6.52
CA ALA A 166 17.89 8.12 -5.76
C ALA A 166 18.22 6.79 -6.46
N PHE A 167 18.55 5.77 -5.67
CA PHE A 167 18.52 4.38 -6.12
C PHE A 167 17.34 3.68 -5.46
N ILE A 168 16.40 3.22 -6.29
CA ILE A 168 15.10 2.71 -5.85
C ILE A 168 14.97 1.25 -6.31
N VAL A 169 14.70 0.35 -5.38
CA VAL A 169 14.33 -1.04 -5.68
C VAL A 169 12.83 -1.21 -5.50
N LEU A 170 12.15 -1.76 -6.50
CA LEU A 170 10.77 -2.21 -6.45
C LEU A 170 10.75 -3.74 -6.55
N ASP A 171 10.67 -4.41 -5.41
CA ASP A 171 10.65 -5.86 -5.31
C ASP A 171 9.21 -6.40 -5.43
N GLN A 172 9.04 -7.53 -6.11
CA GLN A 172 7.77 -8.19 -6.40
C GLN A 172 6.82 -7.33 -7.27
N PHE A 173 7.36 -6.64 -8.29
CA PHE A 173 6.57 -5.76 -9.16
C PHE A 173 5.50 -6.51 -9.96
N GLU A 174 5.60 -7.83 -10.11
CA GLU A 174 4.54 -8.71 -10.64
C GLU A 174 3.19 -8.55 -9.93
N GLN A 175 3.15 -8.10 -8.66
CA GLN A 175 1.90 -7.90 -7.91
C GLN A 175 1.03 -6.74 -8.44
N LEU A 176 1.58 -5.88 -9.32
CA LEU A 176 0.84 -4.84 -10.06
C LEU A 176 0.46 -5.28 -11.49
N LEU A 177 0.94 -6.45 -11.93
CA LEU A 177 0.82 -6.92 -13.31
C LEU A 177 -0.17 -8.07 -13.43
N ASP A 178 -0.81 -8.13 -14.59
CA ASP A 178 -1.50 -9.31 -15.05
C ASP A 178 -0.47 -10.44 -15.31
N PRO A 179 -0.68 -11.65 -14.76
CA PRO A 179 0.34 -12.70 -14.76
C PRO A 179 0.60 -13.32 -16.15
N GLU A 180 -0.34 -13.21 -17.10
CA GLU A 180 -0.21 -13.78 -18.44
C GLU A 180 0.37 -12.76 -19.44
N THR A 181 -0.11 -11.52 -19.39
CA THR A 181 0.22 -10.46 -20.35
C THR A 181 1.34 -9.53 -19.89
N ALA A 182 1.69 -9.56 -18.61
CA ALA A 182 2.59 -8.60 -17.95
C ALA A 182 2.18 -7.12 -18.10
N GLN A 183 0.93 -6.84 -18.48
CA GLN A 183 0.36 -5.50 -18.52
C GLN A 183 -0.15 -5.09 -17.13
N GLY A 184 -0.43 -3.80 -16.92
CA GLY A 184 -0.95 -3.33 -15.64
C GLY A 184 -2.36 -3.82 -15.38
N LEU A 185 -2.63 -4.32 -14.16
CA LEU A 185 -3.97 -4.69 -13.74
C LEU A 185 -4.90 -3.46 -13.72
N VAL A 186 -6.12 -3.63 -14.24
CA VAL A 186 -7.17 -2.60 -14.22
C VAL A 186 -7.43 -2.15 -12.77
N GLY A 187 -7.60 -0.85 -12.56
CA GLY A 187 -7.79 -0.26 -11.22
C GLY A 187 -6.52 -0.16 -10.36
N ARG A 188 -5.33 -0.62 -10.80
CA ARG A 188 -4.07 -0.44 -10.06
C ARG A 188 -3.32 0.86 -10.40
N GLY A 189 -3.96 1.78 -11.11
CA GLY A 189 -3.42 3.07 -11.54
C GLY A 189 -2.80 3.05 -12.95
N ALA A 190 -2.29 4.20 -13.40
CA ALA A 190 -1.82 4.40 -14.78
C ALA A 190 -0.44 3.76 -15.08
N LEU A 191 -0.36 2.43 -14.97
CA LEU A 191 0.85 1.64 -15.19
C LEU A 191 1.42 1.79 -16.61
N ALA A 192 0.58 1.99 -17.64
CA ALA A 192 1.04 2.29 -18.99
C ALA A 192 1.90 3.57 -19.05
N ALA A 193 1.40 4.68 -18.48
CA ALA A 193 2.14 5.94 -18.40
C ALA A 193 3.37 5.84 -17.47
N PHE A 194 3.35 4.94 -16.47
CA PHE A 194 4.54 4.65 -15.67
C PHE A 194 5.61 3.93 -16.48
N PHE A 195 5.25 3.01 -17.38
CA PHE A 195 6.20 2.39 -18.30
C PHE A 195 6.79 3.41 -19.29
N GLU A 196 5.96 4.29 -19.86
CA GLU A 196 6.47 5.42 -20.66
C GLU A 196 7.45 6.29 -19.86
N MET A 197 7.16 6.56 -18.59
CA MET A 197 8.05 7.29 -17.68
C MET A 197 9.41 6.59 -17.47
N LEU A 198 9.44 5.26 -17.32
CA LEU A 198 10.70 4.52 -17.17
C LEU A 198 11.58 4.61 -18.44
N GLN A 199 10.99 4.85 -19.62
CA GLN A 199 11.73 5.11 -20.86
C GLN A 199 12.23 6.56 -20.99
N MET A 200 11.78 7.47 -20.13
CA MET A 200 12.29 8.84 -20.08
C MET A 200 13.66 8.91 -19.38
N ASP A 201 14.39 10.00 -19.60
CA ASP A 201 15.58 10.31 -18.80
C ASP A 201 15.17 10.59 -17.34
N LEU A 202 15.74 9.87 -16.38
CA LEU A 202 15.53 10.11 -14.93
C LEU A 202 16.74 10.82 -14.28
N GLY A 203 17.62 11.42 -15.11
CA GLY A 203 18.85 12.06 -14.68
C GLY A 203 19.83 11.04 -14.12
N THR A 204 20.32 11.30 -12.91
CA THR A 204 21.22 10.41 -12.16
C THR A 204 20.50 9.37 -11.29
N SER A 205 19.18 9.43 -11.18
CA SER A 205 18.39 8.44 -10.42
C SER A 205 18.24 7.14 -11.21
N ARG A 206 18.12 6.00 -10.52
CA ARG A 206 18.06 4.66 -11.12
C ARG A 206 17.06 3.78 -10.40
N LEU A 207 16.26 3.04 -11.19
CA LEU A 207 15.31 2.06 -10.67
C LEU A 207 15.78 0.63 -10.98
N LEU A 208 15.60 -0.27 -10.03
CA LEU A 208 15.77 -1.71 -10.18
C LEU A 208 14.46 -2.39 -9.80
N LEU A 209 13.88 -3.20 -10.68
CA LEU A 209 12.59 -3.86 -10.45
C LEU A 209 12.78 -5.37 -10.51
N THR A 210 12.15 -6.13 -9.63
CA THR A 210 12.06 -7.60 -9.79
C THR A 210 10.68 -7.96 -10.31
N SER A 211 10.61 -8.88 -11.27
CA SER A 211 9.33 -9.41 -11.79
C SER A 211 9.49 -10.80 -12.40
N TYR A 212 8.39 -11.48 -12.72
CA TYR A 212 8.44 -12.73 -13.48
C TYR A 212 8.80 -12.47 -14.95
N LEU A 213 8.10 -11.52 -15.56
CA LEU A 213 8.25 -11.11 -16.96
C LEU A 213 8.60 -9.62 -17.04
N SER A 214 9.13 -9.18 -18.18
CA SER A 214 9.25 -7.74 -18.44
C SER A 214 8.01 -7.25 -19.17
N PRO A 215 7.42 -6.10 -18.80
CA PRO A 215 6.38 -5.45 -19.61
C PRO A 215 6.93 -4.95 -20.96
N TYR A 216 8.24 -4.97 -21.16
CA TYR A 216 8.88 -4.64 -22.44
C TYR A 216 9.22 -5.93 -23.20
N GLY A 217 8.62 -6.07 -24.39
CA GLY A 217 8.93 -7.17 -25.31
C GLY A 217 10.40 -7.18 -25.78
N PRO A 218 10.92 -8.35 -26.23
CA PRO A 218 12.35 -8.63 -26.44
C PRO A 218 12.97 -8.00 -27.71
N LEU A 219 12.50 -6.81 -28.13
CA LEU A 219 12.87 -6.18 -29.39
C LEU A 219 13.64 -4.86 -29.18
N ASN A 220 14.83 -4.80 -29.77
CA ASN A 220 15.77 -3.67 -29.92
C ASN A 220 16.19 -2.94 -28.62
N ASP A 221 17.42 -3.24 -28.17
CA ASP A 221 18.06 -2.70 -26.95
C ASP A 221 18.68 -1.30 -27.09
N ASP A 222 19.04 -0.87 -28.31
CA ASP A 222 19.94 0.29 -28.49
C ASP A 222 19.29 1.66 -28.23
N GLU A 223 17.96 1.77 -28.36
CA GLU A 223 17.21 3.04 -28.17
C GLU A 223 16.41 3.10 -26.86
N LYS A 224 16.34 2.00 -26.09
CA LYS A 224 15.53 1.92 -24.85
C LYS A 224 16.35 2.28 -23.61
N ARG A 225 15.74 3.07 -22.73
CA ARG A 225 16.31 3.40 -21.40
C ARG A 225 15.99 2.37 -20.34
N VAL A 226 14.98 1.53 -20.54
CA VAL A 226 14.74 0.35 -19.71
C VAL A 226 15.44 -0.86 -20.29
N ARG A 227 16.16 -1.59 -19.46
CA ARG A 227 16.83 -2.85 -19.81
C ARG A 227 16.27 -4.01 -18.99
N SER A 228 16.40 -5.22 -19.51
CA SER A 228 16.04 -6.44 -18.79
C SER A 228 17.26 -7.34 -18.60
N TYR A 229 17.37 -7.96 -17.43
CA TYR A 229 18.35 -8.99 -17.13
C TYR A 229 17.62 -10.24 -16.65
N LEU A 230 17.71 -11.32 -17.43
CA LEU A 230 17.16 -12.61 -17.03
C LEU A 230 18.06 -13.21 -15.95
N VAL A 231 17.54 -13.35 -14.73
CA VAL A 231 18.28 -13.92 -13.60
C VAL A 231 18.52 -15.39 -13.88
N SER A 232 19.81 -15.74 -14.02
CA SER A 232 20.19 -17.06 -14.50
C SER A 232 20.04 -18.14 -13.43
N ARG A 233 19.86 -19.38 -13.89
CA ARG A 233 20.02 -20.58 -13.07
C ARG A 233 21.51 -20.77 -12.79
N VAL A 234 21.86 -21.20 -11.57
CA VAL A 234 23.27 -21.24 -11.14
C VAL A 234 24.06 -22.28 -11.92
N SER A 235 25.34 -22.02 -12.18
CA SER A 235 26.22 -22.97 -12.86
C SER A 235 26.47 -24.23 -12.01
N ILE A 236 26.97 -25.30 -12.62
CA ILE A 236 27.29 -26.56 -11.90
C ILE A 236 28.24 -26.30 -10.72
N PRO A 237 29.38 -25.57 -10.86
CA PRO A 237 30.29 -25.32 -9.75
C PRO A 237 29.64 -24.51 -8.60
N GLU A 238 28.85 -23.49 -8.93
CA GLU A 238 28.13 -22.69 -7.93
C GLU A 238 27.05 -23.51 -7.20
N GLY A 239 26.30 -24.32 -7.94
CA GLY A 239 25.27 -25.19 -7.38
C GLY A 239 25.86 -26.28 -6.49
N VAL A 240 26.93 -26.95 -6.91
CA VAL A 240 27.65 -27.91 -6.07
C VAL A 240 28.24 -27.23 -4.82
N SER A 241 28.83 -26.03 -4.97
CA SER A 241 29.32 -25.25 -3.83
C SER A 241 28.19 -24.89 -2.84
N LEU A 242 27.01 -24.53 -3.34
CA LEU A 242 25.84 -24.25 -2.51
C LEU A 242 25.36 -25.50 -1.74
N LEU A 243 25.28 -26.65 -2.40
CA LEU A 243 24.90 -27.92 -1.76
C LEU A 243 25.88 -28.29 -0.63
N VAL A 244 27.20 -28.18 -0.88
CA VAL A 244 28.24 -28.45 0.12
C VAL A 244 28.19 -27.43 1.27
N GLN A 245 28.01 -26.14 0.97
CA GLN A 245 27.86 -25.09 1.99
C GLN A 245 26.63 -25.31 2.89
N ARG A 246 25.58 -25.94 2.37
CA ARG A 246 24.40 -26.35 3.13
C ARG A 246 24.54 -27.71 3.82
N GLY A 247 25.74 -28.28 3.85
CA GLY A 247 26.07 -29.49 4.60
C GLY A 247 25.69 -30.80 3.90
N LEU A 248 25.34 -30.77 2.62
CA LEU A 248 25.04 -31.99 1.86
C LEU A 248 26.33 -32.75 1.55
N GLN A 249 26.43 -33.99 2.03
CA GLN A 249 27.57 -34.87 1.79
C GLN A 249 27.30 -35.81 0.61
N GLY A 250 28.26 -35.90 -0.30
CA GLY A 250 28.20 -36.73 -1.51
C GLY A 250 29.46 -36.59 -2.35
N SER A 251 29.61 -37.42 -3.40
CA SER A 251 30.65 -37.20 -4.40
C SER A 251 30.32 -36.00 -5.29
N TYR A 252 31.32 -35.48 -6.02
CA TYR A 252 31.07 -34.41 -7.01
C TYR A 252 30.08 -34.87 -8.09
N GLU A 253 30.06 -36.16 -8.44
CA GLU A 253 29.13 -36.74 -9.41
C GLU A 253 27.69 -36.75 -8.86
N ASP A 254 27.49 -37.19 -7.61
CA ASP A 254 26.17 -37.17 -6.96
C ASP A 254 25.60 -35.75 -6.87
N LEU A 255 26.42 -34.79 -6.43
CA LEU A 255 26.03 -33.39 -6.28
C LEU A 255 25.77 -32.72 -7.64
N SER A 256 26.54 -33.09 -8.68
CA SER A 256 26.27 -32.66 -10.06
C SER A 256 24.99 -33.27 -10.61
N LEU A 257 24.65 -34.51 -10.22
CA LEU A 257 23.39 -35.14 -10.60
C LEU A 257 22.20 -34.47 -9.91
N VAL A 258 22.29 -34.11 -8.62
CA VAL A 258 21.28 -33.26 -7.94
C VAL A 258 21.09 -31.95 -8.70
N TRP A 259 22.19 -31.29 -9.09
CA TRP A 259 22.13 -30.06 -9.89
C TRP A 259 21.42 -30.27 -11.22
N GLN A 260 21.72 -31.37 -11.92
CA GLN A 260 21.12 -31.72 -13.21
C GLN A 260 19.62 -31.99 -13.07
N ARG A 261 19.18 -32.69 -12.02
CA ARG A 261 17.76 -32.93 -11.73
C ARG A 261 17.02 -31.63 -11.38
N CYS A 262 17.62 -30.76 -10.59
CA CYS A 262 17.05 -29.44 -10.26
C CYS A 262 17.20 -28.43 -11.42
N GLY A 263 17.89 -28.79 -12.50
CA GLY A 263 18.19 -27.92 -13.64
C GLY A 263 18.85 -26.59 -13.26
N GLY A 264 19.65 -26.56 -12.17
CA GLY A 264 20.26 -25.33 -11.62
C GLY A 264 19.32 -24.35 -10.90
N HIS A 265 18.09 -24.74 -10.56
CA HIS A 265 17.16 -23.88 -9.83
C HIS A 265 17.52 -23.77 -8.33
N VAL A 266 17.90 -22.58 -7.86
CA VAL A 266 18.46 -22.37 -6.51
C VAL A 266 17.52 -22.85 -5.40
N PHE A 267 16.24 -22.49 -5.45
CA PHE A 267 15.29 -22.92 -4.42
C PHE A 267 15.10 -24.45 -4.41
N ALA A 268 15.11 -25.11 -5.58
CA ALA A 268 15.03 -26.58 -5.64
C ALA A 268 16.26 -27.26 -5.00
N LEU A 269 17.46 -26.72 -5.23
CA LEU A 269 18.68 -27.21 -4.57
C LEU A 269 18.59 -27.12 -3.04
N LEU A 270 18.09 -26.00 -2.51
CA LEU A 270 17.89 -25.81 -1.07
C LEU A 270 16.84 -26.77 -0.51
N LEU A 271 15.73 -27.00 -1.23
CA LEU A 271 14.70 -27.96 -0.84
C LEU A 271 15.23 -29.40 -0.82
N VAL A 272 16.11 -29.79 -1.76
CA VAL A 272 16.75 -31.13 -1.75
C VAL A 272 17.69 -31.28 -0.55
N CYS A 273 18.48 -30.25 -0.19
CA CYS A 273 19.28 -30.26 1.04
C CYS A 273 18.38 -30.46 2.28
N ALA A 274 17.29 -29.70 2.38
CA ALA A 274 16.34 -29.83 3.48
C ALA A 274 15.69 -31.22 3.53
N LEU A 275 15.39 -31.82 2.36
CA LEU A 275 14.76 -33.14 2.28
C LEU A 275 15.70 -34.24 2.79
N VAL A 276 16.97 -34.20 2.41
CA VAL A 276 18.00 -35.13 2.91
C VAL A 276 18.18 -34.98 4.42
N GLN A 277 18.21 -33.74 4.94
CA GLN A 277 18.38 -33.47 6.36
C GLN A 277 17.17 -33.90 7.20
N LEU A 278 15.94 -33.67 6.73
CA LEU A 278 14.70 -34.08 7.43
C LEU A 278 14.42 -35.58 7.36
N SER A 279 14.64 -36.21 6.20
CA SER A 279 14.37 -37.64 6.02
C SER A 279 15.45 -38.55 6.62
N GLY A 280 16.67 -38.03 6.84
CA GLY A 280 17.83 -38.82 7.25
C GLY A 280 18.36 -39.77 6.16
N VAL A 281 17.85 -39.66 4.93
CA VAL A 281 18.15 -40.55 3.81
C VAL A 281 19.48 -40.17 3.16
N SER A 282 20.36 -41.15 2.91
CA SER A 282 21.62 -40.91 2.21
C SER A 282 21.41 -40.42 0.78
N LEU A 283 22.23 -39.47 0.31
CA LEU A 283 22.07 -38.86 -1.02
C LEU A 283 22.04 -39.89 -2.19
N PRO A 284 22.92 -40.92 -2.24
CA PRO A 284 22.85 -41.92 -3.32
C PRO A 284 21.52 -42.70 -3.34
N TYR A 285 20.92 -42.93 -2.18
CA TYR A 285 19.63 -43.60 -2.08
C TYR A 285 18.49 -42.72 -2.62
N LEU A 286 18.49 -41.42 -2.29
CA LEU A 286 17.54 -40.44 -2.85
C LEU A 286 17.63 -40.32 -4.39
N LEU A 287 18.83 -40.46 -4.94
CA LEU A 287 19.09 -40.34 -6.39
C LEU A 287 18.72 -41.60 -7.19
N HIS A 288 18.74 -42.79 -6.57
CA HIS A 288 18.67 -44.07 -7.30
C HIS A 288 17.52 -44.99 -6.87
N ALA A 289 16.95 -44.85 -5.68
CA ALA A 289 15.85 -45.71 -5.25
C ALA A 289 14.57 -45.46 -6.06
N ALA A 290 13.87 -46.54 -6.41
CA ALA A 290 12.67 -46.48 -7.27
C ALA A 290 11.55 -45.60 -6.69
N GLU A 291 11.42 -45.55 -5.36
CA GLU A 291 10.42 -44.74 -4.65
C GLU A 291 10.62 -43.23 -4.79
N TYR A 292 11.85 -42.77 -5.08
CA TYR A 292 12.15 -41.37 -5.35
C TYR A 292 12.22 -41.03 -6.85
N GLN A 293 11.94 -41.96 -7.76
CA GLN A 293 11.84 -41.61 -9.19
C GLN A 293 10.77 -40.54 -9.49
N PRO A 294 9.58 -40.52 -8.84
CA PRO A 294 8.59 -39.45 -9.05
C PRO A 294 9.07 -38.05 -8.64
N LEU A 295 9.92 -37.95 -7.62
CA LEU A 295 10.54 -36.69 -7.14
C LEU A 295 11.26 -35.95 -8.26
N TRP A 296 11.88 -36.71 -9.16
CA TRP A 296 12.74 -36.22 -10.24
C TRP A 296 12.00 -36.11 -11.58
N SER A 297 10.66 -36.05 -11.57
CA SER A 297 9.80 -35.99 -12.75
C SER A 297 8.85 -34.78 -12.70
N GLY A 298 8.63 -34.12 -13.84
CA GLY A 298 7.82 -32.90 -13.92
C GLY A 298 8.49 -31.72 -13.19
N ASP A 299 7.71 -30.95 -12.43
CA ASP A 299 8.25 -29.88 -11.58
C ASP A 299 8.88 -30.45 -10.31
N VAL A 300 10.20 -30.63 -10.36
CA VAL A 300 11.03 -31.09 -9.25
C VAL A 300 10.91 -30.17 -8.02
N THR A 301 10.65 -28.87 -8.18
CA THR A 301 10.46 -27.94 -7.06
C THR A 301 9.21 -28.32 -6.28
N LEU A 302 8.07 -28.42 -6.98
CA LEU A 302 6.78 -28.78 -6.38
C LEU A 302 6.81 -30.19 -5.77
N GLN A 303 7.39 -31.17 -6.47
CA GLN A 303 7.54 -32.54 -5.96
C GLN A 303 8.43 -32.59 -4.71
N THR A 304 9.50 -31.79 -4.65
CA THR A 304 10.37 -31.74 -3.46
C THR A 304 9.67 -31.07 -2.28
N ILE A 305 8.87 -30.02 -2.49
CA ILE A 305 8.01 -29.46 -1.44
C ILE A 305 7.03 -30.53 -0.92
N GLY A 306 6.38 -31.28 -1.80
CA GLY A 306 5.45 -32.34 -1.38
C GLY A 306 6.11 -33.57 -0.74
N ALA A 307 7.38 -33.83 -1.01
CA ALA A 307 8.19 -34.80 -0.27
C ALA A 307 8.57 -34.27 1.13
N LEU A 308 9.08 -33.05 1.20
CA LEU A 308 9.42 -32.36 2.45
C LEU A 308 8.25 -32.32 3.43
N TYR A 309 7.07 -31.91 2.95
CA TYR A 309 5.87 -31.73 3.76
C TYR A 309 5.42 -33.02 4.46
N ARG A 310 5.71 -34.19 3.86
CA ARG A 310 5.44 -35.53 4.44
C ARG A 310 6.45 -35.97 5.51
N HIS A 311 7.59 -35.29 5.63
CA HIS A 311 8.61 -35.56 6.64
C HIS A 311 8.60 -34.55 7.80
N LEU A 312 7.80 -33.49 7.74
CA LEU A 312 7.67 -32.51 8.81
C LEU A 312 7.00 -33.11 10.05
N SER A 313 7.38 -32.63 11.23
CA SER A 313 6.64 -32.97 12.46
C SER A 313 5.25 -32.32 12.43
N PRO A 314 4.23 -32.89 13.11
CA PRO A 314 2.90 -32.28 13.18
C PRO A 314 2.93 -30.81 13.62
N LEU A 315 3.86 -30.47 14.53
CA LEU A 315 4.06 -29.11 15.02
C LEU A 315 4.71 -28.19 13.97
N GLN A 316 5.68 -28.69 13.20
CA GLN A 316 6.28 -27.93 12.10
C GLN A 316 5.25 -27.64 11.00
N THR A 317 4.43 -28.63 10.63
CA THR A 317 3.31 -28.47 9.70
C THR A 317 2.32 -27.39 10.17
N LEU A 318 1.96 -27.41 11.46
CA LEU A 318 1.08 -26.40 12.07
C LEU A 318 1.68 -24.98 12.03
N LEU A 319 2.99 -24.86 12.29
CA LEU A 319 3.71 -23.57 12.26
C LEU A 319 3.84 -23.02 10.82
N LEU A 320 4.14 -23.88 9.84
CA LEU A 320 4.12 -23.48 8.42
C LEU A 320 2.72 -23.04 8.00
N ARG A 321 1.67 -23.76 8.41
CA ARG A 321 0.28 -23.37 8.09
C ARG A 321 -0.11 -22.04 8.72
N ALA A 322 0.28 -21.78 9.97
CA ALA A 322 0.06 -20.49 10.63
C ALA A 322 0.78 -19.35 9.89
N LEU A 323 2.06 -19.54 9.55
CA LEU A 323 2.84 -18.58 8.76
C LEU A 323 2.24 -18.34 7.37
N ALA A 324 1.70 -19.37 6.71
CA ALA A 324 1.14 -19.26 5.37
C ALA A 324 -0.08 -18.34 5.27
N LEU A 325 -0.71 -17.95 6.39
CA LEU A 325 -1.79 -16.98 6.40
C LEU A 325 -1.29 -15.53 6.26
N PHE A 326 -0.05 -15.23 6.67
CA PHE A 326 0.53 -13.89 6.64
C PHE A 326 1.11 -13.56 5.26
N SER A 327 1.00 -12.29 4.83
CA SER A 327 1.62 -11.79 3.58
C SER A 327 2.94 -11.05 3.80
N GLU A 328 3.41 -11.00 5.05
CA GLU A 328 4.51 -10.16 5.51
C GLU A 328 5.23 -10.81 6.70
N PRO A 329 6.51 -10.47 6.97
CA PRO A 329 7.27 -11.09 8.06
C PRO A 329 6.65 -10.82 9.43
N VAL A 330 6.20 -11.89 10.11
CA VAL A 330 5.42 -11.80 11.35
C VAL A 330 6.27 -12.16 12.58
N PRO A 331 6.16 -11.42 13.72
CA PRO A 331 6.77 -11.82 14.99
C PRO A 331 6.18 -13.14 15.53
N LEU A 332 6.94 -13.82 16.40
CA LEU A 332 6.50 -15.05 17.06
C LEU A 332 5.11 -14.93 17.72
N ALA A 333 4.76 -13.77 18.29
CA ALA A 333 3.46 -13.52 18.92
C ALA A 333 2.27 -13.71 17.95
N GLY A 334 2.40 -13.31 16.68
CA GLY A 334 1.35 -13.50 15.67
C GLY A 334 1.15 -14.98 15.31
N ILE A 335 2.24 -15.74 15.24
CA ILE A 335 2.23 -17.19 15.02
C ILE A 335 1.59 -17.90 16.23
N VAL A 336 2.01 -17.56 17.45
CA VAL A 336 1.46 -18.12 18.70
C VAL A 336 -0.04 -17.84 18.81
N MET A 337 -0.47 -16.61 18.50
CA MET A 337 -1.89 -16.25 18.55
C MET A 337 -2.71 -17.00 17.49
N THR A 338 -2.18 -17.13 16.27
CA THR A 338 -2.81 -17.91 15.20
C THR A 338 -2.98 -19.39 15.57
N VAL A 339 -1.97 -19.97 16.23
CA VAL A 339 -1.96 -21.39 16.62
C VAL A 339 -2.82 -21.68 17.86
N THR A 340 -2.87 -20.75 18.83
CA THR A 340 -3.42 -21.03 20.17
C THR A 340 -4.64 -20.18 20.56
N GLY A 341 -5.01 -19.18 19.76
CA GLY A 341 -5.99 -18.15 20.11
C GLY A 341 -5.53 -17.18 21.21
N GLN A 342 -4.30 -17.32 21.71
CA GLN A 342 -3.75 -16.54 22.83
C GLN A 342 -2.46 -15.84 22.40
N TYR A 343 -2.36 -14.53 22.67
CA TYR A 343 -1.17 -13.73 22.33
C TYR A 343 0.08 -14.18 23.11
N ALA A 344 -0.10 -14.68 24.33
CA ALA A 344 0.96 -15.26 25.16
C ALA A 344 0.58 -16.71 25.48
N SER A 345 1.50 -17.64 25.28
CA SER A 345 1.29 -19.07 25.49
C SER A 345 2.53 -19.73 26.10
N ALA A 346 2.32 -20.70 26.99
CA ALA A 346 3.39 -21.52 27.55
C ALA A 346 4.19 -22.29 26.47
N HIS A 347 3.61 -22.47 25.28
CA HIS A 347 4.24 -23.19 24.17
C HIS A 347 5.14 -22.32 23.29
N ALA A 348 5.20 -20.99 23.50
CA ALA A 348 5.94 -20.06 22.64
C ALA A 348 7.42 -20.44 22.46
N LEU A 349 8.12 -20.84 23.53
CA LEU A 349 9.51 -21.29 23.46
C LEU A 349 9.68 -22.56 22.61
N ARG A 350 8.73 -23.49 22.67
CA ARG A 350 8.75 -24.72 21.85
C ARG A 350 8.50 -24.38 20.38
N PHE A 351 7.61 -23.44 20.09
CA PHE A 351 7.34 -22.97 18.73
C PHE A 351 8.57 -22.26 18.14
N GLU A 352 9.27 -21.43 18.93
CA GLU A 352 10.51 -20.79 18.52
C GLU A 352 11.63 -21.80 18.20
N GLN A 353 11.77 -22.87 19.01
CA GLN A 353 12.73 -23.95 18.76
C GLN A 353 12.47 -24.67 17.42
N GLU A 354 11.22 -24.98 17.11
CA GLU A 354 10.83 -25.61 15.84
C GLU A 354 10.99 -24.65 14.65
N LEU A 355 10.61 -23.38 14.79
CA LEU A 355 10.85 -22.34 13.78
C LEU A 355 12.35 -22.18 13.50
N MET A 356 13.21 -22.22 14.52
CA MET A 356 14.66 -22.16 14.34
C MET A 356 15.22 -23.38 13.60
N GLN A 357 14.65 -24.58 13.74
CA GLN A 357 14.99 -25.74 12.90
C GLN A 357 14.56 -25.52 11.45
N LEU A 358 13.34 -25.02 11.22
CA LEU A 358 12.84 -24.69 9.88
C LEU A 358 13.64 -23.57 9.19
N VAL A 359 14.21 -22.63 9.96
CA VAL A 359 15.14 -21.60 9.49
C VAL A 359 16.50 -22.20 9.11
N GLN A 360 17.04 -23.13 9.89
CA GLN A 360 18.28 -23.86 9.53
C GLN A 360 18.10 -24.63 8.20
N LEU A 361 16.95 -25.28 8.03
CA LEU A 361 16.54 -25.96 6.79
C LEU A 361 16.18 -25.01 5.64
N SER A 362 16.16 -23.69 5.86
CA SER A 362 15.79 -22.65 4.87
C SER A 362 14.37 -22.78 4.31
N LEU A 363 13.47 -23.42 5.06
CA LEU A 363 12.04 -23.49 4.76
C LEU A 363 11.32 -22.21 5.27
N VAL A 364 11.81 -21.65 6.36
CA VAL A 364 11.37 -20.37 6.93
C VAL A 364 12.50 -19.35 6.81
N GLN A 365 12.19 -18.11 6.42
CA GLN A 365 13.13 -16.99 6.46
C GLN A 365 13.01 -16.27 7.79
N ARG A 366 14.14 -15.82 8.34
CA ARG A 366 14.20 -15.00 9.57
C ARG A 366 14.72 -13.61 9.22
N SER A 367 14.01 -12.58 9.68
CA SER A 367 14.33 -11.17 9.50
C SER A 367 14.21 -10.41 10.82
N LEU A 368 14.58 -9.13 10.81
CA LEU A 368 14.32 -8.19 11.91
C LEU A 368 13.42 -7.06 11.38
N ASN A 369 12.40 -6.70 12.12
CA ASN A 369 11.63 -5.48 11.85
C ASN A 369 12.34 -4.22 12.40
N GLU A 370 11.73 -3.04 12.19
CA GLU A 370 12.25 -1.75 12.66
C GLU A 370 12.59 -1.70 14.15
N ALA A 371 11.74 -2.32 14.98
CA ALA A 371 11.91 -2.37 16.43
C ALA A 371 12.99 -3.38 16.87
N GLY A 372 13.70 -4.03 15.92
CA GLY A 372 14.68 -5.07 16.19
C GLY A 372 14.06 -6.40 16.62
N ILE A 373 12.75 -6.58 16.45
CA ILE A 373 12.03 -7.81 16.80
C ILE A 373 12.22 -8.82 15.67
N THR A 374 12.45 -10.09 16.04
CA THR A 374 12.59 -11.19 15.09
C THR A 374 11.26 -11.54 14.44
N CYS A 375 11.24 -11.50 13.11
CA CYS A 375 10.11 -11.86 12.27
C CYS A 375 10.43 -13.10 11.43
N TYR A 376 9.38 -13.81 11.05
CA TYR A 376 9.44 -15.05 10.27
C TYR A 376 8.54 -14.93 9.03
N ASP A 377 8.99 -15.49 7.91
CA ASP A 377 8.27 -15.45 6.63
C ASP A 377 8.49 -16.74 5.82
N LEU A 378 7.61 -17.03 4.87
CA LEU A 378 7.67 -18.18 3.97
C LEU A 378 7.94 -17.77 2.53
N HIS A 379 8.74 -18.58 1.84
CA HIS A 379 8.86 -18.45 0.39
C HIS A 379 7.48 -18.66 -0.28
N SER A 380 7.11 -17.81 -1.24
CA SER A 380 5.78 -17.77 -1.85
C SER A 380 5.29 -19.12 -2.39
N LEU A 381 6.16 -19.88 -3.07
CA LEU A 381 5.86 -21.25 -3.53
C LEU A 381 5.52 -22.22 -2.39
N LEU A 382 6.23 -22.13 -1.27
CA LEU A 382 5.97 -22.98 -0.10
C LEU A 382 4.65 -22.57 0.58
N ARG A 383 4.43 -21.26 0.75
CA ARG A 383 3.15 -20.72 1.24
C ARG A 383 1.95 -21.20 0.42
N GLN A 384 2.04 -21.12 -0.91
CA GLN A 384 1.00 -21.59 -1.83
C GLN A 384 0.76 -23.11 -1.69
N TYR A 385 1.83 -23.90 -1.64
CA TYR A 385 1.72 -25.36 -1.46
C TYR A 385 1.07 -25.72 -0.11
N VAL A 386 1.48 -25.09 1.00
CA VAL A 386 0.95 -25.39 2.34
C VAL A 386 -0.56 -25.15 2.41
N LEU A 387 -1.06 -24.04 1.83
CA LEU A 387 -2.49 -23.76 1.78
C LEU A 387 -3.24 -24.74 0.86
N ALA A 388 -2.68 -25.06 -0.31
CA ALA A 388 -3.28 -26.01 -1.24
C ALA A 388 -3.33 -27.44 -0.66
N ALA A 389 -2.23 -27.93 -0.09
CA ALA A 389 -2.15 -29.27 0.51
C ALA A 389 -3.10 -29.44 1.71
N TYR A 390 -3.30 -28.37 2.49
CA TYR A 390 -4.32 -28.35 3.53
C TYR A 390 -5.74 -28.43 2.95
N LEU A 391 -6.07 -27.59 1.96
CA LEU A 391 -7.38 -27.59 1.29
C LEU A 391 -7.64 -28.90 0.51
N GLU A 392 -6.61 -29.60 0.06
CA GLU A 392 -6.70 -30.95 -0.55
C GLU A 392 -6.89 -32.07 0.50
N GLY A 393 -6.57 -31.81 1.77
CA GLY A 393 -6.79 -32.76 2.88
C GLY A 393 -5.61 -33.68 3.17
N ASN A 394 -4.43 -33.35 2.65
CA ASN A 394 -3.22 -34.14 2.83
C ASN A 394 -2.71 -34.14 4.30
N ASP A 395 -3.25 -33.25 5.15
CA ASP A 395 -2.83 -33.04 6.55
C ASP A 395 -3.61 -33.83 7.61
N LEU A 396 -4.68 -34.55 7.25
CA LEU A 396 -5.62 -35.16 8.21
C LEU A 396 -4.97 -36.02 9.30
N ARG A 397 -3.84 -36.69 9.00
CA ARG A 397 -3.09 -37.54 9.94
C ARG A 397 -2.38 -36.77 11.06
N HIS A 398 -2.16 -35.47 10.91
CA HIS A 398 -1.40 -34.67 11.87
C HIS A 398 -2.28 -34.05 12.97
N SER A 399 -3.59 -33.90 12.74
CA SER A 399 -4.52 -33.23 13.66
C SER A 399 -4.68 -33.98 15.00
N GLU A 400 -5.02 -35.27 14.95
CA GLU A 400 -5.20 -36.12 16.14
C GLU A 400 -3.90 -36.24 16.98
N ALA A 401 -2.75 -36.25 16.30
CA ALA A 401 -1.45 -36.27 16.95
C ALA A 401 -1.14 -34.95 17.69
N LEU A 402 -1.61 -33.80 17.19
CA LEU A 402 -1.37 -32.49 17.79
C LEU A 402 -2.13 -32.28 19.09
N GLU A 403 -3.42 -32.64 19.14
CA GLU A 403 -4.23 -32.51 20.37
C GLU A 403 -3.60 -33.31 21.52
N SER A 404 -3.17 -34.55 21.26
CA SER A 404 -2.51 -35.39 22.27
C SER A 404 -1.12 -34.90 22.70
N MET A 405 -0.39 -34.20 21.82
CA MET A 405 1.00 -33.78 22.05
C MET A 405 1.15 -32.35 22.62
N LEU A 406 0.10 -31.54 22.52
CA LEU A 406 0.06 -30.17 23.06
C LEU A 406 -1.00 -29.96 24.15
N GLY A 407 -2.04 -30.80 24.21
CA GLY A 407 -3.21 -30.54 25.08
C GLY A 407 -4.01 -29.30 24.66
N LEU A 408 -3.78 -28.81 23.44
CA LEU A 408 -4.39 -27.61 22.86
C LEU A 408 -5.38 -28.01 21.78
N ARG A 409 -6.62 -27.51 21.89
CA ARG A 409 -7.47 -27.31 20.72
C ARG A 409 -6.98 -26.08 19.98
N SER A 410 -6.54 -26.26 18.74
CA SER A 410 -6.05 -25.16 17.90
C SER A 410 -7.18 -24.67 17.01
N PRO A 411 -7.43 -23.34 16.89
CA PRO A 411 -8.39 -22.80 15.92
C PRO A 411 -8.07 -23.14 14.46
N LEU A 412 -6.83 -23.56 14.18
CA LEU A 412 -6.43 -24.10 12.87
C LEU A 412 -7.07 -25.48 12.61
N LEU A 413 -7.36 -26.26 13.65
CA LEU A 413 -7.80 -27.67 13.55
C LEU A 413 -9.30 -27.86 13.79
N GLU A 414 -9.98 -26.87 14.37
CA GLU A 414 -11.42 -26.93 14.65
C GLU A 414 -12.28 -26.69 13.39
N ALA A 415 -12.85 -27.78 12.87
CA ALA A 415 -14.07 -27.74 12.05
C ALA A 415 -15.31 -27.64 12.96
N LEU A 416 -16.41 -27.08 12.45
CA LEU A 416 -17.66 -26.91 13.19
C LEU A 416 -18.29 -28.25 13.63
N ASP A 417 -18.97 -28.24 14.78
CA ASP A 417 -19.76 -29.36 15.29
C ASP A 417 -20.74 -29.88 14.23
N GLY A 418 -20.53 -31.12 13.78
CA GLY A 418 -21.43 -31.83 12.85
C GLY A 418 -20.88 -32.06 11.44
N LEU A 419 -19.81 -31.36 11.03
CA LEU A 419 -19.06 -31.68 9.81
C LEU A 419 -17.87 -32.59 10.14
N ARG A 420 -17.42 -33.39 9.17
CA ARG A 420 -16.22 -34.21 9.35
C ARG A 420 -14.96 -33.46 8.91
N PRO A 421 -13.81 -33.62 9.59
CA PRO A 421 -12.58 -32.91 9.20
C PRO A 421 -12.08 -33.21 7.78
N ASP A 422 -12.46 -34.35 7.20
CA ASP A 422 -12.14 -34.76 5.83
C ASP A 422 -13.04 -34.14 4.76
N GLU A 423 -14.10 -33.41 5.12
CA GLU A 423 -14.95 -32.70 4.15
C GLU A 423 -14.25 -31.40 3.65
N PRO A 424 -14.42 -31.01 2.38
CA PRO A 424 -13.76 -29.80 1.84
C PRO A 424 -14.31 -28.52 2.52
N GLU A 425 -15.63 -28.46 2.72
CA GLU A 425 -16.31 -27.35 3.40
C GLU A 425 -15.77 -27.14 4.83
N ALA A 426 -15.53 -28.23 5.57
CA ALA A 426 -14.94 -28.20 6.91
C ALA A 426 -13.54 -27.56 6.92
N ARG A 427 -12.73 -27.82 5.89
CA ARG A 427 -11.38 -27.26 5.73
C ARG A 427 -11.42 -25.78 5.35
N GLU A 428 -12.34 -25.37 4.47
CA GLU A 428 -12.54 -23.96 4.14
C GLU A 428 -13.00 -23.14 5.36
N ILE A 429 -13.97 -23.66 6.14
CA ILE A 429 -14.44 -23.05 7.39
C ILE A 429 -13.29 -22.92 8.40
N ALA A 430 -12.48 -23.97 8.58
CA ALA A 430 -11.34 -23.92 9.48
C ALA A 430 -10.26 -22.93 8.99
N LEU A 431 -10.03 -22.80 7.68
CA LEU A 431 -9.15 -21.77 7.11
C LEU A 431 -9.69 -20.35 7.37
N ALA A 432 -11.00 -20.12 7.21
CA ALA A 432 -11.64 -18.86 7.55
C ALA A 432 -11.49 -18.53 9.05
N ASN A 433 -11.77 -19.49 9.95
CA ASN A 433 -11.53 -19.35 11.39
C ASN A 433 -10.07 -19.04 11.73
N SER A 434 -9.13 -19.60 10.96
CA SER A 434 -7.70 -19.32 11.13
C SER A 434 -7.37 -17.85 10.81
N HIS A 435 -7.97 -17.29 9.75
CA HIS A 435 -7.86 -15.86 9.46
C HIS A 435 -8.48 -14.97 10.53
N LEU A 436 -9.52 -15.42 11.25
CA LEU A 436 -10.05 -14.66 12.39
C LEU A 436 -9.06 -14.56 13.56
N GLN A 437 -8.22 -15.57 13.80
CA GLN A 437 -7.14 -15.46 14.80
C GLN A 437 -6.05 -14.47 14.37
N VAL A 438 -5.72 -14.46 13.07
CA VAL A 438 -4.81 -13.46 12.49
C VAL A 438 -5.40 -12.05 12.62
N ALA A 439 -6.69 -11.86 12.32
CA ALA A 439 -7.38 -10.59 12.53
C ALA A 439 -7.35 -10.14 14.00
N ALA A 440 -7.58 -11.06 14.94
CA ALA A 440 -7.53 -10.78 16.37
C ALA A 440 -6.11 -10.36 16.84
N TYR A 441 -5.05 -10.97 16.28
CA TYR A 441 -3.67 -10.52 16.49
C TYR A 441 -3.46 -9.08 16.01
N TYR A 442 -3.87 -8.76 14.78
CA TYR A 442 -3.72 -7.40 14.24
C TYR A 442 -4.58 -6.36 14.96
N ARG A 443 -5.78 -6.71 15.46
CA ARG A 443 -6.59 -5.81 16.32
C ARG A 443 -5.91 -5.51 17.64
N ARG A 444 -5.26 -6.50 18.26
CA ARG A 444 -4.46 -6.28 19.46
C ARG A 444 -3.23 -5.41 19.17
N LEU A 445 -2.54 -5.67 18.06
CA LEU A 445 -1.42 -4.85 17.62
C LEU A 445 -1.87 -3.39 17.33
N ALA A 446 -3.09 -3.19 16.83
CA ALA A 446 -3.67 -1.87 16.65
C ALA A 446 -3.88 -1.12 17.98
N GLN A 447 -4.33 -1.81 19.04
CA GLN A 447 -4.45 -1.22 20.38
C GLN A 447 -3.10 -0.84 20.99
N GLU A 448 -2.03 -1.53 20.59
CA GLU A 448 -0.65 -1.29 21.09
C GLU A 448 0.09 -0.22 20.26
N LEU A 449 -0.19 -0.07 18.96
CA LEU A 449 0.59 0.76 18.03
C LEU A 449 -0.17 1.88 17.30
N CYS A 450 -1.49 1.75 17.05
CA CYS A 450 -2.22 2.77 16.29
C CYS A 450 -2.58 3.96 17.20
N PRO A 451 -2.19 5.21 16.85
CA PRO A 451 -2.65 6.39 17.57
C PRO A 451 -4.16 6.61 17.39
N PRO A 452 -4.80 7.39 18.27
CA PRO A 452 -6.23 7.70 18.15
C PRO A 452 -6.53 8.50 16.86
N PRO A 453 -7.78 8.45 16.33
CA PRO A 453 -8.12 8.97 15.00
C PRO A 453 -7.63 10.39 14.69
N GLU A 454 -7.68 11.28 15.67
CA GLU A 454 -7.31 12.70 15.53
C GLU A 454 -5.79 12.91 15.36
N GLN A 455 -4.97 11.96 15.82
CA GLN A 455 -3.51 12.01 15.79
C GLN A 455 -2.91 11.29 14.57
N ARG A 456 -3.72 10.60 13.77
CA ARG A 456 -3.25 9.84 12.59
C ARG A 456 -2.89 10.78 11.44
N THR A 457 -1.68 10.59 10.92
CA THR A 457 -1.04 11.39 9.87
C THR A 457 -0.98 10.69 8.51
N GLY A 458 -1.02 9.35 8.48
CA GLY A 458 -1.04 8.59 7.23
C GLY A 458 -1.21 7.08 7.41
N LEU A 459 -1.13 6.34 6.30
CA LEU A 459 -1.30 4.89 6.23
C LEU A 459 -0.46 4.11 7.25
N GLN A 460 0.76 4.56 7.55
CA GLN A 460 1.66 3.91 8.50
C GLN A 460 1.07 3.83 9.92
N ASP A 461 0.16 4.75 10.28
CA ASP A 461 -0.46 4.83 11.61
C ASP A 461 -1.67 3.88 11.76
N VAL A 462 -2.09 3.21 10.69
CA VAL A 462 -3.28 2.34 10.65
C VAL A 462 -3.02 0.96 10.08
N VAL A 463 -1.77 0.60 9.75
CA VAL A 463 -1.44 -0.67 9.09
C VAL A 463 -2.08 -1.88 9.79
N PRO A 464 -1.96 -2.07 11.13
CA PRO A 464 -2.61 -3.20 11.80
C PRO A 464 -4.14 -3.26 11.59
N LEU A 465 -4.83 -2.12 11.57
CA LEU A 465 -6.28 -2.10 11.31
C LEU A 465 -6.61 -2.55 9.87
N LEU A 466 -5.81 -2.16 8.88
CA LEU A 466 -5.99 -2.58 7.49
C LEU A 466 -5.80 -4.09 7.32
N HIS A 467 -4.82 -4.70 8.02
CA HIS A 467 -4.64 -6.15 8.03
C HIS A 467 -5.78 -6.86 8.78
N ALA A 468 -6.24 -6.32 9.91
CA ALA A 468 -7.39 -6.85 10.63
C ALA A 468 -8.65 -6.90 9.75
N ILE A 469 -9.01 -5.81 9.07
CA ILE A 469 -10.17 -5.74 8.16
C ILE A 469 -10.05 -6.79 7.04
N ARG A 470 -8.88 -6.87 6.37
CA ARG A 470 -8.65 -7.87 5.31
C ARG A 470 -8.80 -9.31 5.81
N HIS A 471 -8.27 -9.62 7.00
CA HIS A 471 -8.38 -10.95 7.58
C HIS A 471 -9.79 -11.26 8.12
N LEU A 472 -10.58 -10.26 8.54
CA LEU A 472 -12.01 -10.43 8.82
C LEU A 472 -12.79 -10.77 7.53
N CYS A 473 -12.49 -10.13 6.40
CA CYS A 473 -13.10 -10.50 5.10
C CYS A 473 -12.74 -11.94 4.69
N LEU A 474 -11.46 -12.33 4.79
CA LEU A 474 -11.00 -13.70 4.52
C LEU A 474 -11.57 -14.73 5.49
N GLY A 475 -11.92 -14.31 6.71
CA GLY A 475 -12.59 -15.12 7.74
C GLY A 475 -14.13 -15.07 7.69
N TRP A 476 -14.72 -14.54 6.61
CA TRP A 476 -16.17 -14.40 6.41
C TRP A 476 -16.88 -13.65 7.57
N ARG A 477 -16.25 -12.55 8.01
CA ARG A 477 -16.78 -11.57 8.97
C ARG A 477 -16.83 -10.18 8.33
N TRP A 478 -17.40 -10.09 7.14
CA TRP A 478 -17.48 -8.84 6.36
C TRP A 478 -18.19 -7.72 7.11
N GLN A 479 -19.25 -8.04 7.87
CA GLN A 479 -19.92 -7.05 8.71
C GLN A 479 -18.99 -6.49 9.79
N GLU A 480 -18.28 -7.35 10.53
CA GLU A 480 -17.32 -6.91 11.55
C GLU A 480 -16.15 -6.11 10.94
N ALA A 481 -15.76 -6.44 9.71
CA ALA A 481 -14.77 -5.70 8.93
C ALA A 481 -15.28 -4.28 8.57
N CYS A 482 -16.57 -4.16 8.22
CA CYS A 482 -17.25 -2.91 7.93
C CYS A 482 -17.41 -2.05 9.20
N ASP A 483 -17.91 -2.65 10.28
CA ASP A 483 -18.05 -2.03 11.60
C ASP A 483 -16.70 -1.48 12.08
N LEU A 484 -15.62 -2.26 11.93
CA LEU A 484 -14.25 -1.83 12.28
C LEU A 484 -13.75 -0.68 11.40
N LEU A 485 -14.10 -0.66 10.10
CA LEU A 485 -13.70 0.42 9.19
C LEU A 485 -14.30 1.78 9.60
N PHE A 486 -15.60 1.80 9.93
CA PHE A 486 -16.29 3.03 10.30
C PHE A 486 -16.06 3.44 11.76
N SER A 487 -16.03 2.49 12.71
CA SER A 487 -15.79 2.80 14.14
C SER A 487 -14.38 3.35 14.42
N GLU A 488 -13.39 2.99 13.60
CA GLU A 488 -12.04 3.56 13.65
C GLU A 488 -11.86 4.80 12.76
N SER A 489 -12.94 5.35 12.19
CA SER A 489 -12.93 6.49 11.25
C SER A 489 -11.92 6.35 10.10
N LEU A 490 -11.79 5.13 9.57
CA LEU A 490 -10.85 4.84 8.48
C LEU A 490 -11.39 5.31 7.13
N HIS A 491 -12.71 5.41 6.96
CA HIS A 491 -13.30 6.03 5.78
C HIS A 491 -12.77 7.47 5.62
N GLU A 492 -12.97 8.31 6.63
CA GLU A 492 -12.61 9.72 6.66
C GLU A 492 -11.09 9.89 6.58
N SER A 493 -10.35 9.07 7.34
CA SER A 493 -8.88 9.10 7.34
C SER A 493 -8.31 8.78 5.95
N LEU A 494 -8.74 7.67 5.33
CA LEU A 494 -8.24 7.23 4.02
C LEU A 494 -8.71 8.17 2.90
N MET A 495 -9.91 8.76 3.01
CA MET A 495 -10.41 9.81 2.11
C MET A 495 -9.57 11.08 2.18
N ARG A 496 -9.26 11.55 3.40
CA ARG A 496 -8.45 12.75 3.68
C ARG A 496 -7.01 12.62 3.22
N TRP A 497 -6.41 11.43 3.37
CA TRP A 497 -5.06 11.14 2.87
C TRP A 497 -5.02 10.82 1.36
N GLY A 498 -6.17 10.69 0.71
CA GLY A 498 -6.24 10.40 -0.72
C GLY A 498 -5.98 8.95 -1.11
N THR A 499 -5.97 8.05 -0.13
CA THR A 499 -5.61 6.63 -0.29
C THR A 499 -6.80 5.79 -0.75
N TRP A 500 -7.51 6.34 -1.74
CA TRP A 500 -8.79 5.87 -2.26
C TRP A 500 -8.72 4.44 -2.79
N ASN A 501 -7.62 4.05 -3.41
CA ASN A 501 -7.41 2.68 -3.90
C ASN A 501 -7.37 1.65 -2.76
N THR A 502 -6.76 2.01 -1.62
CA THR A 502 -6.77 1.15 -0.42
C THR A 502 -8.19 1.03 0.12
N LEU A 503 -8.91 2.14 0.29
CA LEU A 503 -10.31 2.13 0.76
C LEU A 503 -11.24 1.35 -0.20
N MET A 504 -11.09 1.57 -1.51
CA MET A 504 -11.78 0.84 -2.57
C MET A 504 -11.54 -0.67 -2.47
N SER A 505 -10.29 -1.10 -2.24
CA SER A 505 -9.97 -2.52 -2.07
C SER A 505 -10.65 -3.16 -0.85
N LEU A 506 -10.84 -2.40 0.23
CA LEU A 506 -11.58 -2.87 1.41
C LEU A 506 -13.06 -2.99 1.11
N TYR A 507 -13.67 -1.96 0.50
CA TYR A 507 -15.09 -1.99 0.12
C TYR A 507 -15.42 -3.11 -0.87
N THR A 508 -14.62 -3.29 -1.93
CA THR A 508 -14.83 -4.41 -2.87
C THR A 508 -14.65 -5.78 -2.21
N GLY A 509 -13.79 -5.89 -1.19
CA GLY A 509 -13.61 -7.13 -0.42
C GLY A 509 -14.75 -7.46 0.55
N MET A 510 -15.63 -6.50 0.85
CA MET A 510 -16.79 -6.66 1.73
C MET A 510 -18.12 -6.81 0.96
N LEU A 511 -18.17 -6.36 -0.29
CA LEU A 511 -19.38 -6.41 -1.13
C LEU A 511 -19.51 -7.73 -1.93
N PRO A 512 -20.73 -8.06 -2.41
CA PRO A 512 -20.94 -9.20 -3.30
C PRO A 512 -20.12 -9.10 -4.61
N PRO A 513 -19.60 -10.23 -5.16
CA PRO A 513 -19.76 -11.60 -4.69
C PRO A 513 -18.78 -12.00 -3.57
N SER A 514 -17.84 -11.13 -3.18
CA SER A 514 -16.78 -11.44 -2.22
C SER A 514 -17.23 -11.45 -0.75
N GLY A 515 -18.31 -10.73 -0.44
CA GLY A 515 -18.85 -10.66 0.91
C GLY A 515 -20.32 -10.29 1.03
N LEU A 516 -20.81 -10.32 2.27
CA LEU A 516 -22.19 -10.06 2.63
C LEU A 516 -22.25 -9.13 3.85
N LEU A 517 -22.82 -7.94 3.64
CA LEU A 517 -23.11 -6.94 4.68
C LEU A 517 -24.60 -6.94 5.04
N THR A 518 -24.99 -6.20 6.08
CA THR A 518 -26.39 -5.81 6.23
C THR A 518 -26.84 -5.02 4.99
N ARG A 519 -28.16 -5.00 4.72
CA ARG A 519 -28.67 -4.22 3.58
C ARG A 519 -28.35 -2.73 3.71
N HIS A 520 -28.44 -2.17 4.91
CA HIS A 520 -28.10 -0.77 5.15
C HIS A 520 -26.66 -0.49 4.73
N ASP A 521 -25.71 -1.27 5.26
CA ASP A 521 -24.29 -1.03 5.02
C ASP A 521 -23.87 -1.42 3.60
N GLU A 522 -24.52 -2.40 2.96
CA GLU A 522 -24.37 -2.67 1.53
C GLU A 522 -24.72 -1.44 0.69
N GLY A 523 -25.80 -0.71 1.04
CA GLY A 523 -26.21 0.52 0.37
C GLY A 523 -25.18 1.64 0.55
N LEU A 524 -24.83 1.94 1.80
CA LEU A 524 -23.88 2.98 2.18
C LEU A 524 -22.48 2.73 1.58
N VAL A 525 -21.96 1.50 1.67
CA VAL A 525 -20.66 1.12 1.09
C VAL A 525 -20.68 1.21 -0.44
N ASN A 526 -21.78 0.85 -1.10
CA ASN A 526 -21.91 1.06 -2.55
C ASN A 526 -21.91 2.57 -2.92
N SER A 527 -22.57 3.44 -2.14
CA SER A 527 -22.59 4.88 -2.41
C SER A 527 -21.19 5.50 -2.26
N HIS A 528 -20.45 5.14 -1.20
CA HIS A 528 -19.05 5.56 -1.05
C HIS A 528 -18.14 4.99 -2.14
N LEU A 529 -18.29 3.71 -2.51
CA LEU A 529 -17.51 3.10 -3.58
C LEU A 529 -17.78 3.76 -4.94
N GLY A 530 -19.03 4.14 -5.22
CA GLY A 530 -19.40 4.93 -6.39
C GLY A 530 -18.66 6.27 -6.46
N LEU A 531 -18.49 6.95 -5.32
CA LEU A 531 -17.74 8.20 -5.22
C LEU A 531 -16.24 8.01 -5.48
N LEU A 532 -15.65 6.91 -5.02
CA LEU A 532 -14.25 6.58 -5.30
C LEU A 532 -14.03 6.33 -6.80
N TYR A 533 -14.89 5.55 -7.44
CA TYR A 533 -14.83 5.32 -8.88
C TYR A 533 -15.02 6.62 -9.70
N ALA A 534 -15.97 7.49 -9.32
CA ALA A 534 -16.16 8.79 -9.96
C ALA A 534 -14.89 9.66 -9.91
N ARG A 535 -14.20 9.69 -8.75
CA ARG A 535 -12.94 10.43 -8.57
C ARG A 535 -11.78 9.86 -9.38
N LEU A 536 -11.78 8.56 -9.67
CA LEU A 536 -10.79 7.91 -10.53
C LEU A 536 -11.11 8.05 -12.03
N GLY A 537 -12.31 8.53 -12.40
CA GLY A 537 -12.79 8.60 -13.78
C GLY A 537 -13.42 7.30 -14.30
N GLU A 538 -13.62 6.33 -13.43
CA GLU A 538 -14.18 5.00 -13.70
C GLU A 538 -15.72 5.09 -13.69
N TYR A 539 -16.28 5.83 -14.67
CA TYR A 539 -17.68 6.28 -14.64
C TYR A 539 -18.71 5.14 -14.72
N GLU A 540 -18.42 4.05 -15.43
CA GLU A 540 -19.35 2.92 -15.57
C GLU A 540 -19.50 2.15 -14.25
N GLN A 541 -18.39 1.89 -13.56
CA GLN A 541 -18.36 1.26 -12.24
C GLN A 541 -19.02 2.17 -11.20
N SER A 542 -18.77 3.49 -11.29
CA SER A 542 -19.40 4.49 -10.44
C SER A 542 -20.93 4.48 -10.57
N GLN A 543 -21.45 4.49 -11.80
CA GLN A 543 -22.88 4.41 -12.08
C GLN A 543 -23.50 3.13 -11.49
N ALA A 544 -22.89 1.96 -11.75
CA ALA A 544 -23.39 0.68 -11.26
C ALA A 544 -23.45 0.62 -9.72
N CYS A 545 -22.44 1.17 -9.03
CA CYS A 545 -22.42 1.29 -7.57
C CYS A 545 -23.54 2.21 -7.05
N TYR A 546 -23.76 3.38 -7.65
CA TYR A 546 -24.83 4.27 -7.22
C TYR A 546 -26.23 3.71 -7.49
N GLU A 547 -26.44 3.07 -8.65
CA GLU A 547 -27.72 2.38 -8.95
C GLU A 547 -28.00 1.26 -7.95
N ARG A 548 -26.95 0.52 -7.55
CA ARG A 548 -27.05 -0.51 -6.50
C ARG A 548 -27.39 0.10 -5.13
N ALA A 549 -26.69 1.16 -4.72
CA ALA A 549 -26.96 1.87 -3.48
C ALA A 549 -28.40 2.39 -3.41
N LEU A 550 -28.82 3.14 -4.44
CA LEU A 550 -30.14 3.75 -4.53
C LEU A 550 -31.25 2.69 -4.50
N SER A 551 -31.08 1.57 -5.22
CA SER A 551 -32.03 0.45 -5.22
C SER A 551 -32.21 -0.16 -3.82
N ILE A 552 -31.14 -0.23 -3.03
CA ILE A 552 -31.18 -0.76 -1.66
C ILE A 552 -31.82 0.25 -0.71
N GLN A 553 -31.37 1.50 -0.74
CA GLN A 553 -31.85 2.58 0.12
C GLN A 553 -33.37 2.79 -0.07
N GLN A 554 -33.85 2.81 -1.32
CA GLN A 554 -35.29 2.84 -1.64
C GLN A 554 -36.06 1.63 -1.11
N ALA A 555 -35.48 0.42 -1.16
CA ALA A 555 -36.13 -0.79 -0.65
C ALA A 555 -36.18 -0.84 0.89
N LEU A 556 -35.25 -0.18 1.57
CA LEU A 556 -35.26 0.01 3.03
C LEU A 556 -36.18 1.16 3.48
N GLY A 557 -36.58 2.05 2.56
CA GLY A 557 -37.28 3.29 2.88
C GLY A 557 -36.35 4.39 3.41
N ASP A 558 -35.03 4.24 3.23
CA ASP A 558 -34.05 5.23 3.64
C ASP A 558 -33.99 6.38 2.63
N GLN A 559 -34.82 7.39 2.90
CA GLN A 559 -34.96 8.56 2.04
C GLN A 559 -33.78 9.54 2.16
N HIS A 560 -33.08 9.54 3.29
CA HIS A 560 -31.95 10.44 3.52
C HIS A 560 -30.74 9.96 2.70
N ASP A 561 -30.37 8.71 2.88
CA ASP A 561 -29.23 8.08 2.20
C ASP A 561 -29.47 7.98 0.69
N ALA A 562 -30.72 7.74 0.27
CA ALA A 562 -31.12 7.84 -1.14
C ALA A 562 -30.96 9.27 -1.71
N ALA A 563 -31.24 10.33 -0.93
CA ALA A 563 -31.05 11.70 -1.38
C ALA A 563 -29.55 12.04 -1.56
N VAL A 564 -28.68 11.58 -0.64
CA VAL A 564 -27.21 11.68 -0.78
C VAL A 564 -26.74 10.98 -2.05
N THR A 565 -27.18 9.73 -2.29
CA THR A 565 -26.85 8.99 -3.51
C THR A 565 -27.33 9.71 -4.78
N LEU A 566 -28.52 10.32 -4.78
CA LEU A 566 -29.02 11.10 -5.91
C LEU A 566 -28.17 12.36 -6.20
N VAL A 567 -27.71 13.09 -5.17
CA VAL A 567 -26.76 14.21 -5.36
C VAL A 567 -25.46 13.71 -6.01
N ASN A 568 -24.93 12.60 -5.51
CA ASN A 568 -23.70 11.99 -6.03
C ASN A 568 -23.85 11.51 -7.50
N MET A 569 -24.99 10.93 -7.87
CA MET A 569 -25.31 10.62 -9.28
C MET A 569 -25.40 11.88 -10.14
N GLY A 570 -26.01 12.96 -9.62
CA GLY A 570 -26.05 14.25 -10.30
C GLY A 570 -24.66 14.78 -10.63
N GLU A 571 -23.72 14.68 -9.70
CA GLU A 571 -22.32 15.08 -9.86
C GLU A 571 -21.57 14.18 -10.86
N LEU A 572 -21.80 12.86 -10.82
CA LEU A 572 -21.27 11.91 -11.81
C LEU A 572 -21.70 12.32 -13.23
N TYR A 573 -23.00 12.47 -13.49
CA TYR A 573 -23.51 12.87 -14.80
C TYR A 573 -23.04 14.28 -15.21
N ARG A 574 -22.86 15.21 -14.26
CA ARG A 574 -22.26 16.52 -14.53
C ARG A 574 -20.82 16.39 -15.01
N SER A 575 -20.02 15.53 -14.38
CA SER A 575 -18.62 15.27 -14.75
C SER A 575 -18.49 14.63 -16.14
N MET A 576 -19.46 13.80 -16.54
CA MET A 576 -19.58 13.23 -17.89
C MET A 576 -20.11 14.23 -18.94
N GLY A 577 -20.53 15.43 -18.54
CA GLY A 577 -21.11 16.45 -19.42
C GLY A 577 -22.61 16.26 -19.74
N ALA A 578 -23.28 15.28 -19.11
CA ALA A 578 -24.68 14.97 -19.31
C ALA A 578 -25.61 15.89 -18.48
N LEU A 579 -25.56 17.20 -18.78
CA LEU A 579 -26.14 18.26 -17.94
C LEU A 579 -27.63 18.10 -17.62
N GLN A 580 -28.43 17.54 -18.54
CA GLN A 580 -29.87 17.31 -18.31
C GLN A 580 -30.14 16.18 -17.31
N GLN A 581 -29.36 15.10 -17.37
CA GLN A 581 -29.46 14.01 -16.39
C GLN A 581 -29.00 14.50 -15.02
N ALA A 582 -27.87 15.21 -14.97
CA ALA A 582 -27.37 15.86 -13.75
C ALA A 582 -28.43 16.73 -13.07
N GLN A 583 -29.08 17.62 -13.84
CA GLN A 583 -30.17 18.48 -13.34
C GLN A 583 -31.32 17.65 -12.74
N ALA A 584 -31.78 16.62 -13.44
CA ALA A 584 -32.88 15.77 -12.97
C ALA A 584 -32.54 15.05 -11.65
N TYR A 585 -31.30 14.57 -11.49
CA TYR A 585 -30.85 13.94 -10.24
C TYR A 585 -30.77 14.94 -9.07
N PHE A 586 -30.23 16.14 -9.27
CA PHE A 586 -30.22 17.17 -8.22
C PHE A 586 -31.64 17.64 -7.84
N GLU A 587 -32.55 17.79 -8.80
CA GLU A 587 -33.95 18.13 -8.53
C GLU A 587 -34.70 17.01 -7.77
N GLN A 588 -34.42 15.74 -8.08
CA GLN A 588 -34.94 14.58 -7.35
C GLN A 588 -34.40 14.52 -5.91
N ALA A 589 -33.09 14.76 -5.72
CA ALA A 589 -32.49 14.82 -4.38
C ALA A 589 -33.12 15.92 -3.52
N LEU A 590 -33.32 17.12 -4.08
CA LEU A 590 -34.00 18.22 -3.40
C LEU A 590 -35.45 17.90 -3.04
N LEU A 591 -36.18 17.25 -3.95
CA LEU A 591 -37.56 16.83 -3.69
C LEU A 591 -37.64 15.81 -2.55
N LEU A 592 -36.74 14.83 -2.55
CA LEU A 592 -36.70 13.77 -1.53
C LEU A 592 -36.26 14.32 -0.17
N ASN A 593 -35.21 15.14 -0.13
CA ASN A 593 -34.74 15.78 1.10
C ASN A 593 -35.82 16.66 1.76
N ARG A 594 -36.60 17.38 0.96
CA ARG A 594 -37.75 18.19 1.45
C ARG A 594 -38.96 17.36 1.91
N GLN A 595 -38.99 16.05 1.64
CA GLN A 595 -40.01 15.12 2.14
C GLN A 595 -39.61 14.45 3.46
N LEU A 596 -38.34 14.56 3.88
CA LEU A 596 -37.89 14.09 5.19
C LEU A 596 -38.62 14.84 6.32
N ALA A 597 -38.81 14.16 7.45
CA ALA A 597 -39.34 14.79 8.66
C ALA A 597 -38.44 15.93 9.17
N GLU A 598 -37.12 15.75 9.01
CA GLU A 598 -36.09 16.74 9.27
C GLU A 598 -35.21 16.83 8.00
N PRO A 599 -35.47 17.80 7.09
CA PRO A 599 -34.66 18.00 5.88
C PRO A 599 -33.22 18.36 6.22
N ASP A 600 -32.27 17.72 5.54
CA ASP A 600 -30.84 18.00 5.73
C ASP A 600 -30.43 19.28 4.97
N PRO A 601 -29.98 20.34 5.67
CA PRO A 601 -29.50 21.56 5.01
C PRO A 601 -28.23 21.34 4.17
N GLU A 602 -27.41 20.31 4.43
CA GLU A 602 -26.20 20.01 3.66
C GLU A 602 -26.56 19.44 2.27
N ILE A 603 -27.42 18.42 2.20
CA ILE A 603 -27.94 17.88 0.93
C ILE A 603 -28.59 18.98 0.09
N GLU A 604 -29.39 19.86 0.71
CA GLU A 604 -30.00 20.99 0.01
C GLU A 604 -28.95 22.04 -0.44
N CYS A 605 -27.95 22.35 0.39
CA CYS A 605 -26.85 23.25 0.06
C CYS A 605 -26.09 22.79 -1.19
N VAL A 606 -25.66 21.52 -1.21
CA VAL A 606 -24.84 20.93 -2.28
C VAL A 606 -25.65 20.76 -3.58
N ALA A 607 -26.91 20.33 -3.50
CA ALA A 607 -27.76 20.21 -4.69
C ALA A 607 -28.08 21.57 -5.31
N LEU A 608 -28.38 22.60 -4.51
CA LEU A 608 -28.59 23.97 -5.00
C LEU A 608 -27.28 24.55 -5.59
N HIS A 609 -26.13 24.30 -4.98
CA HIS A 609 -24.84 24.72 -5.53
C HIS A 609 -24.63 24.17 -6.95
N ASN A 610 -24.84 22.87 -7.14
CA ASN A 610 -24.61 22.22 -8.42
C ASN A 610 -25.66 22.59 -9.49
N LEU A 611 -26.91 22.84 -9.11
CA LEU A 611 -27.89 23.48 -10.01
C LEU A 611 -27.43 24.89 -10.44
N GLY A 612 -26.80 25.65 -9.54
CA GLY A 612 -26.15 26.92 -9.86
C GLY A 612 -25.08 26.77 -10.95
N LEU A 613 -24.18 25.78 -10.82
CA LEU A 613 -23.16 25.45 -11.82
C LEU A 613 -23.75 25.03 -13.17
N LEU A 614 -24.83 24.23 -13.16
CA LEU A 614 -25.52 23.81 -14.38
C LEU A 614 -26.16 25.01 -15.10
N CYS A 615 -26.91 25.86 -14.38
CA CYS A 615 -27.48 27.08 -14.94
C CYS A 615 -26.39 28.05 -15.46
N GLN A 616 -25.25 28.17 -14.77
CA GLN A 616 -24.12 28.98 -15.23
C GLN A 616 -23.55 28.45 -16.55
N THR A 617 -23.36 27.13 -16.65
CA THR A 617 -22.90 26.45 -17.87
C THR A 617 -23.87 26.69 -19.05
N GLN A 618 -25.19 26.73 -18.76
CA GLN A 618 -26.25 27.07 -19.72
C GLN A 618 -26.41 28.59 -19.96
N LYS A 619 -25.58 29.44 -19.34
CA LYS A 619 -25.64 30.93 -19.36
C LYS A 619 -26.95 31.51 -18.80
N GLN A 620 -27.68 30.76 -17.97
CA GLN A 620 -28.86 31.18 -17.22
C GLN A 620 -28.44 31.95 -15.95
N TYR A 621 -27.71 33.03 -16.17
CA TYR A 621 -26.98 33.80 -15.16
C TYR A 621 -27.80 34.24 -13.94
N GLN A 622 -29.07 34.63 -14.13
CA GLN A 622 -29.94 35.05 -13.02
C GLN A 622 -30.40 33.88 -12.14
N GLN A 623 -30.71 32.73 -12.76
CA GLN A 623 -31.10 31.52 -12.02
C GLN A 623 -29.92 30.95 -11.25
N ALA A 624 -28.74 30.88 -11.89
CA ALA A 624 -27.50 30.45 -11.24
C ALA A 624 -27.14 31.32 -10.02
N LEU A 625 -27.26 32.65 -10.12
CA LEU A 625 -27.05 33.55 -8.99
C LEU A 625 -28.04 33.29 -7.84
N SER A 626 -29.32 33.04 -8.16
CA SER A 626 -30.36 32.72 -7.17
C SER A 626 -30.07 31.40 -6.44
N TYR A 627 -29.65 30.37 -7.18
CA TYR A 627 -29.26 29.07 -6.60
C TYR A 627 -28.05 29.20 -5.68
N TYR A 628 -26.99 29.90 -6.10
CA TYR A 628 -25.83 30.15 -5.24
C TYR A 628 -26.18 30.98 -4.00
N GLN A 629 -27.07 31.98 -4.10
CA GLN A 629 -27.54 32.74 -2.93
C GLN A 629 -28.34 31.90 -1.93
N GLN A 630 -29.12 30.93 -2.39
CA GLN A 630 -29.84 30.00 -1.52
C GLN A 630 -28.88 29.01 -0.84
N SER A 631 -27.96 28.42 -1.61
CA SER A 631 -26.89 27.55 -1.12
C SER A 631 -26.01 28.26 -0.07
N LEU A 632 -25.56 29.50 -0.34
CA LEU A 632 -24.77 30.29 0.61
C LEU A 632 -25.50 30.53 1.93
N LYS A 633 -26.81 30.81 1.89
CA LYS A 633 -27.63 30.98 3.11
C LYS A 633 -27.76 29.71 3.93
N LEU A 634 -27.66 28.52 3.32
CA LEU A 634 -27.65 27.25 4.03
C LEU A 634 -26.27 26.99 4.64
N ALA A 635 -25.19 27.13 3.86
CA ALA A 635 -23.81 27.00 4.35
C ALA A 635 -23.49 27.95 5.53
N LEU A 636 -24.05 29.17 5.51
CA LEU A 636 -23.94 30.11 6.65
C LEU A 636 -24.70 29.67 7.90
N ARG A 637 -25.79 28.90 7.77
CA ARG A 637 -26.56 28.36 8.91
C ARG A 637 -25.91 27.13 9.51
N THR A 638 -25.39 26.23 8.68
CA THR A 638 -24.64 25.03 9.11
C THR A 638 -23.23 25.36 9.60
N GLN A 639 -22.71 26.55 9.23
CA GLN A 639 -21.34 27.00 9.47
C GLN A 639 -20.28 26.24 8.65
N GLU A 640 -20.68 25.63 7.53
CA GLU A 640 -19.79 24.88 6.63
C GLU A 640 -18.82 25.82 5.89
N ARG A 641 -17.62 25.97 6.46
CA ARG A 641 -16.66 27.01 6.04
C ARG A 641 -16.09 26.76 4.65
N TYR A 642 -15.92 25.50 4.25
CA TYR A 642 -15.42 25.14 2.92
C TYR A 642 -16.43 25.46 1.83
N ASP A 643 -17.70 25.11 2.05
CA ASP A 643 -18.81 25.42 1.15
C ASP A 643 -18.96 26.92 0.93
N ILE A 644 -18.92 27.73 2.00
CA ILE A 644 -18.93 29.21 1.87
C ILE A 644 -17.84 29.68 0.91
N GLY A 645 -16.59 29.19 1.06
CA GLY A 645 -15.49 29.54 0.16
C GLY A 645 -15.72 29.11 -1.29
N MET A 646 -16.30 27.93 -1.51
CA MET A 646 -16.61 27.40 -2.84
C MET A 646 -17.76 28.14 -3.54
N ILE A 647 -18.88 28.34 -2.83
CA ILE A 647 -20.07 29.04 -3.33
C ILE A 647 -19.70 30.47 -3.73
N VAL A 648 -18.99 31.19 -2.85
CA VAL A 648 -18.52 32.57 -3.14
C VAL A 648 -17.56 32.59 -4.33
N THR A 649 -16.63 31.63 -4.45
CA THR A 649 -15.72 31.55 -5.61
C THR A 649 -16.51 31.44 -6.92
N ASN A 650 -17.49 30.52 -6.97
CA ASN A 650 -18.29 30.28 -8.16
C ASN A 650 -19.25 31.44 -8.47
N MET A 651 -19.79 32.13 -7.44
CA MET A 651 -20.50 33.40 -7.60
C MET A 651 -19.62 34.50 -8.19
N GLY A 652 -18.38 34.64 -7.72
CA GLY A 652 -17.43 35.62 -8.21
C GLY A 652 -17.07 35.41 -9.69
N MET A 653 -16.82 34.16 -10.07
CA MET A 653 -16.63 33.76 -11.47
C MET A 653 -17.87 34.07 -12.33
N LEU A 654 -19.06 33.71 -11.85
CA LEU A 654 -20.33 33.98 -12.53
C LEU A 654 -20.59 35.48 -12.74
N LEU A 655 -20.32 36.33 -11.75
CA LEU A 655 -20.47 37.79 -11.90
C LEU A 655 -19.43 38.35 -12.89
N TYR A 656 -18.21 37.81 -12.90
CA TYR A 656 -17.19 38.19 -13.87
C TYR A 656 -17.60 37.82 -15.31
N GLU A 657 -18.14 36.62 -15.54
CA GLU A 657 -18.68 36.15 -16.83
C GLU A 657 -19.89 36.98 -17.31
N GLN A 658 -20.70 37.50 -16.40
CA GLN A 658 -21.79 38.45 -16.69
C GLN A 658 -21.30 39.85 -17.09
N GLY A 659 -20.00 40.14 -17.00
CA GLY A 659 -19.44 41.48 -17.22
C GLY A 659 -19.49 42.40 -15.99
N ARG A 660 -19.98 41.92 -14.83
CA ARG A 660 -19.94 42.63 -13.54
C ARG A 660 -18.57 42.45 -12.88
N GLN A 661 -17.52 42.85 -13.60
CA GLN A 661 -16.13 42.47 -13.30
C GLN A 661 -15.63 42.94 -11.93
N ALA A 662 -15.99 44.14 -11.49
CA ALA A 662 -15.61 44.68 -10.17
C ALA A 662 -16.25 43.85 -9.03
N GLU A 663 -17.54 43.54 -9.14
CA GLU A 663 -18.28 42.73 -8.17
C GLU A 663 -17.76 41.28 -8.12
N GLY A 664 -17.49 40.69 -9.30
CA GLY A 664 -16.92 39.35 -9.40
C GLY A 664 -15.54 39.25 -8.75
N LEU A 665 -14.66 40.23 -8.99
CA LEU A 665 -13.37 40.31 -8.32
C LEU A 665 -13.48 40.58 -6.82
N ALA A 666 -14.46 41.38 -6.37
CA ALA A 666 -14.70 41.62 -4.95
C ALA A 666 -15.02 40.31 -4.20
N LEU A 667 -15.84 39.46 -4.79
CA LEU A 667 -16.12 38.11 -4.27
C LEU A 667 -14.91 37.19 -4.36
N LEU A 668 -14.16 37.19 -5.47
CA LEU A 668 -12.95 36.36 -5.62
C LEU A 668 -11.84 36.73 -4.62
N PHE A 669 -11.63 38.02 -4.34
CA PHE A 669 -10.68 38.45 -3.31
C PHE A 669 -11.14 38.05 -1.90
N PHE A 670 -12.44 38.08 -1.62
CA PHE A 670 -12.98 37.62 -0.33
C PHE A 670 -12.85 36.10 -0.19
N ALA A 671 -13.21 35.34 -1.24
CA ALA A 671 -13.03 33.88 -1.27
C ALA A 671 -11.55 33.48 -1.13
N LEU A 672 -10.63 34.22 -1.75
CA LEU A 672 -9.20 34.02 -1.60
C LEU A 672 -8.75 34.18 -0.14
N GLN A 673 -9.12 35.30 0.51
CA GLN A 673 -8.80 35.54 1.92
C GLN A 673 -9.42 34.46 2.83
N TRP A 674 -10.69 34.14 2.61
CA TRP A 674 -11.40 33.10 3.35
C TRP A 674 -10.68 31.75 3.25
N ARG A 675 -10.39 31.30 2.03
CA ARG A 675 -9.67 30.03 1.76
C ARG A 675 -8.24 30.03 2.30
N GLN A 676 -7.55 31.17 2.30
CA GLN A 676 -6.25 31.32 2.96
C GLN A 676 -6.34 31.10 4.47
N THR A 677 -7.41 31.57 5.15
CA THR A 677 -7.61 31.26 6.58
C THR A 677 -7.91 29.80 6.88
N LEU A 678 -8.43 29.06 5.89
CA LEU A 678 -8.70 27.61 5.98
C LEU A 678 -7.52 26.74 5.55
N GLN A 679 -6.44 27.33 5.00
CA GLN A 679 -5.33 26.62 4.34
C GLN A 679 -5.80 25.70 3.19
N ASP A 680 -6.88 26.09 2.50
CA ASP A 680 -7.51 25.33 1.42
C ASP A 680 -6.54 25.23 0.20
N PRO A 681 -6.24 24.04 -0.33
CA PRO A 681 -5.31 23.87 -1.46
C PRO A 681 -5.74 24.60 -2.74
N THR A 682 -7.03 24.92 -2.88
CA THR A 682 -7.58 25.64 -4.03
C THR A 682 -7.26 27.14 -4.04
N VAL A 683 -6.66 27.70 -2.97
CA VAL A 683 -6.09 29.08 -2.97
C VAL A 683 -5.23 29.32 -4.21
N SER A 684 -4.37 28.36 -4.55
CA SER A 684 -3.47 28.40 -5.70
C SER A 684 -4.19 28.57 -7.05
N THR A 685 -5.42 28.06 -7.19
CA THR A 685 -6.20 28.17 -8.43
C THR A 685 -6.83 29.55 -8.59
N ILE A 686 -7.27 30.18 -7.50
CA ILE A 686 -7.76 31.56 -7.51
C ILE A 686 -6.60 32.52 -7.78
N GLU A 687 -5.44 32.32 -7.15
CA GLU A 687 -4.22 33.09 -7.43
C GLU A 687 -3.77 32.96 -8.88
N LEU A 688 -3.77 31.75 -9.45
CA LEU A 688 -3.46 31.52 -10.86
C LEU A 688 -4.44 32.25 -11.79
N PHE A 689 -5.75 32.23 -11.51
CA PHE A 689 -6.75 32.96 -12.26
C PHE A 689 -6.49 34.48 -12.23
N LEU A 690 -6.29 35.04 -11.04
CA LEU A 690 -6.00 36.47 -10.85
C LEU A 690 -4.71 36.90 -11.56
N ASN A 691 -3.63 36.13 -11.44
CA ASN A 691 -2.37 36.38 -12.14
C ASN A 691 -2.52 36.33 -13.67
N THR A 692 -3.28 35.35 -14.18
CA THR A 692 -3.57 35.21 -15.62
C THR A 692 -4.41 36.40 -16.13
N LEU A 693 -5.31 36.90 -15.30
CA LEU A 693 -6.18 38.03 -15.60
C LEU A 693 -5.40 39.36 -15.58
N GLU A 694 -4.47 39.55 -14.64
CA GLU A 694 -3.53 40.68 -14.63
C GLU A 694 -2.64 40.68 -15.89
N GLN A 695 -2.09 39.53 -16.28
CA GLN A 695 -1.30 39.39 -17.51
C GLN A 695 -2.08 39.73 -18.78
N ARG A 696 -3.40 39.46 -18.81
CA ARG A 696 -4.28 39.76 -19.96
C ARG A 696 -4.71 41.22 -20.03
N LEU A 697 -4.97 41.86 -18.88
CA LEU A 697 -5.45 43.24 -18.82
C LEU A 697 -4.31 44.27 -18.81
N GLY A 698 -3.12 43.89 -18.35
CA GLY A 698 -2.03 44.81 -18.04
C GLY A 698 -2.17 45.40 -16.63
N SER A 699 -1.03 45.73 -16.01
CA SER A 699 -0.94 46.08 -14.59
C SER A 699 -1.76 47.31 -14.20
N GLU A 700 -1.79 48.37 -15.02
CA GLU A 700 -2.55 49.59 -14.72
C GLU A 700 -4.07 49.34 -14.76
N SER A 701 -4.55 48.66 -15.80
CA SER A 701 -5.97 48.32 -15.94
C SER A 701 -6.43 47.38 -14.83
N PHE A 702 -5.63 46.35 -14.51
CA PHE A 702 -5.92 45.46 -13.38
C PHE A 702 -5.90 46.18 -12.03
N ALA A 703 -4.95 47.08 -11.78
CA ALA A 703 -4.90 47.87 -10.55
C ALA A 703 -6.17 48.74 -10.38
N SER A 704 -6.64 49.39 -11.45
CA SER A 704 -7.88 50.18 -11.43
C SER A 704 -9.12 49.32 -11.13
N LEU A 705 -9.20 48.14 -11.75
CA LEU A 705 -10.30 47.18 -11.57
C LEU A 705 -10.29 46.59 -10.15
N ARG A 706 -9.11 46.29 -9.60
CA ARG A 706 -8.89 45.85 -8.23
C ARG A 706 -9.30 46.92 -7.22
N GLN A 707 -8.99 48.19 -7.48
CA GLN A 707 -9.41 49.30 -6.61
C GLN A 707 -10.94 49.46 -6.60
N ALA A 708 -11.60 49.35 -7.77
CA ALA A 708 -13.06 49.36 -7.87
C ALA A 708 -13.70 48.17 -7.13
N ALA A 709 -13.12 46.97 -7.24
CA ALA A 709 -13.58 45.78 -6.54
C ALA A 709 -13.50 45.94 -5.00
N LEU A 710 -12.36 46.42 -4.48
CA LEU A 710 -12.17 46.63 -3.04
C LEU A 710 -13.14 47.66 -2.46
N LEU A 711 -13.51 48.71 -3.22
CA LEU A 711 -14.50 49.71 -2.79
C LEU A 711 -15.93 49.13 -2.68
N GLN A 712 -16.25 48.10 -3.46
CA GLN A 712 -17.58 47.46 -3.46
C GLN A 712 -17.66 46.28 -2.49
N GLN A 713 -16.52 45.69 -2.13
CA GLN A 713 -16.41 44.42 -1.40
C GLN A 713 -17.18 44.41 -0.07
N GLU A 714 -17.02 45.43 0.77
CA GLU A 714 -17.66 45.48 2.10
C GLU A 714 -19.19 45.51 2.01
N GLN A 715 -19.74 46.34 1.11
CA GLN A 715 -21.18 46.43 0.88
C GLN A 715 -21.76 45.12 0.30
N LEU A 716 -21.02 44.47 -0.60
CA LEU A 716 -21.47 43.27 -1.30
C LEU A 716 -21.40 42.03 -0.39
N ILE A 717 -20.38 41.92 0.47
CA ILE A 717 -20.34 40.94 1.55
C ILE A 717 -21.50 41.17 2.51
N HIS A 718 -21.73 42.41 2.98
CA HIS A 718 -22.83 42.70 3.89
C HIS A 718 -24.19 42.28 3.30
N GLN A 719 -24.43 42.47 2.00
CA GLN A 719 -25.68 42.05 1.35
C GLN A 719 -25.85 40.53 1.21
N LEU A 720 -24.76 39.76 1.24
CA LEU A 720 -24.79 38.30 1.10
C LEU A 720 -24.80 37.56 2.45
N PHE A 721 -24.28 38.21 3.50
CA PHE A 721 -24.12 37.65 4.84
C PHE A 721 -25.17 38.18 5.86
N SER A 722 -26.07 39.08 5.44
CA SER A 722 -27.27 39.52 6.18
C SER A 722 -28.53 38.75 5.79
#